data_AF-A0A1W2GPG8-F1
#
_entry.id   AF-A0A1W2GPG8-F1
#
_cell.length_a   1.000
_cell.length_b   1.000
_cell.length_c   1.000
_cell.angle_alpha   90.00
_cell.angle_beta   90.00
_cell.angle_gamma   90.00
#
_symmetry.space_group_name_H-M   'P 1'
#
loop_
_entity.id
_entity.type
_entity.pdbx_description
1 polymer ?
#
loop_
_entity_poly.entity_id
_entity_poly.type
_entity_poly.pdbx_seq_one_letter_code
_entity_poly.pdbx_strand_id
1 'polypeptide(L)'
;MFKLFAKPALALLFSLFYLLDPVSVLAQNQKVLKNQAAKKRIANATEVRLDKNDLPVKISFEKGTRINSNDSFDKILGLPTHKQLIQKKSFKDKLGYQHIRLQETYEGLEVLGSQYIVHQKGNQLISANGKIRSSISVSTQPAISETTALQNALKHVNATQYMWQSSDSEKFIKNEKRDQKATFYPKGTLAISSKNYKNEESEKLVYQFDIYASVPLSRRLVEVDAHSGEVVNDISRIHTTEASGTGQSLYDGVVDLTLDLDGSAYGLADNSRGGGIYTFDLMNGTNYSSAVLISEDDNFVNESDNQAGVSAQFGAAATYDYFFNNFGRDSYDDDDASIYSYVHYSSGYFNAFWDGSRMTYGDGDGVSATALVSLDIVGHEIAHAVTEHSAGLVYSYESGALNESFSDIFGQSIEFENFPETASWNLADQIYTDGTSMIRSMSNPNDQGQPDTYLGDLWYSGSGDNGGVHYNSGVQNFWYYLIVEGGTGTNDIGYTYDVSAIGLEAAQQIAYRNLTTYLTSTSQYIDARAGAEQAAIDLYGEESTEYESVVEAWNAVGVPSADPVLSVTDDIAYNDVPLGYTQIIEVDILNQGNGLLTINNIEFNHADFSTSETTLSLGSLESTTLEFGFTPSELGEINAEATITSNGGDAVISISGTGVEPPVISVTPESLEADLFSGETSEQTLTIENTGTSSLTWQMSVGEYGETATYKANKQFAGYSYFEDEHNQGNRSNGPIPMTTMASMTGNTEILVWTYYADMSTEYPNTLNAISQYYEDYTITETDVTDASELEALLADKDVFLLPEQESGSTSFYENLGTAWASALETFVNGGGNIVLCGTGTGAHLIFSQFIEMSIEDIISGESMSVLDATNPLTLDLESTIIAQDATFLVSTTDEDAIVAVEYGSYVAVLSKAIDNGNFIYVGYDFYAYDDDAAKIISNAVQYGGSPAWLDIDISSGSIAAGESQEIVVVADAADLYGGTYTVDIVVESNDPENPSINIPYTLEVTGAPNIELDTDEIDFVDAYVNIENHLTINISNNGTDQLDVTAINSSNEVFTTDLTTFSLDPSESIEVTITYLPESVGTHSEQLTILSNDAGDPELIVALTGNAVEPPVISVSPESISDDLYTGESSNHAIEIDNT
;
A
#
# COMPACT_ATOMS: atom_id res chain seq x y z
N MET A 1 5.05 0.90 -39.05
CA MET A 1 5.43 1.41 -40.38
C MET A 1 4.88 2.83 -40.52
N PHE A 2 5.77 3.82 -40.67
CA PHE A 2 5.60 5.26 -40.98
C PHE A 2 4.61 6.17 -40.20
N LYS A 3 5.22 7.02 -39.35
CA LYS A 3 4.81 8.37 -38.92
C LYS A 3 4.72 9.34 -40.11
N LEU A 4 3.87 10.38 -40.04
CA LEU A 4 4.19 11.69 -40.64
C LEU A 4 3.57 12.88 -39.88
N PHE A 5 4.32 13.98 -39.92
CA PHE A 5 4.42 15.09 -38.97
C PHE A 5 3.42 16.26 -39.13
N ALA A 6 3.30 16.98 -38.01
CA ALA A 6 2.75 18.31 -37.75
C ALA A 6 3.27 19.49 -38.61
N LYS A 7 2.48 20.57 -38.75
CA LYS A 7 2.64 21.88 -38.04
C LYS A 7 1.83 23.06 -38.68
N PRO A 8 1.61 24.17 -37.93
CA PRO A 8 0.49 25.12 -38.06
C PRO A 8 0.89 26.53 -38.55
N ALA A 9 -0.08 27.42 -38.85
CA ALA A 9 0.11 28.88 -38.76
C ALA A 9 -1.20 29.71 -38.87
N LEU A 10 -1.38 30.53 -37.82
CA LEU A 10 -1.83 31.94 -37.78
C LEU A 10 -3.30 32.36 -38.00
N ALA A 11 -3.84 32.87 -36.89
CA ALA A 11 -5.00 33.73 -36.72
C ALA A 11 -4.82 35.14 -37.32
N LEU A 12 -5.92 35.81 -37.68
CA LEU A 12 -6.40 37.04 -37.00
C LEU A 12 -7.76 37.54 -37.56
N LEU A 13 -8.60 37.96 -36.60
CA LEU A 13 -9.56 39.08 -36.62
C LEU A 13 -11.06 38.91 -37.00
N PHE A 14 -11.84 38.74 -35.92
CA PHE A 14 -13.00 39.56 -35.49
C PHE A 14 -14.42 39.32 -36.05
N SER A 15 -15.22 38.69 -35.17
CA SER A 15 -16.51 39.15 -34.64
C SER A 15 -17.66 39.46 -35.61
N LEU A 16 -18.59 38.52 -35.75
CA LEU A 16 -20.01 38.60 -35.30
C LEU A 16 -20.78 37.41 -35.89
N PHE A 17 -21.83 36.98 -35.18
CA PHE A 17 -22.84 35.94 -35.52
C PHE A 17 -22.67 34.57 -34.84
N TYR A 18 -23.28 34.52 -33.64
CA TYR A 18 -24.16 33.48 -33.11
C TYR A 18 -24.19 32.10 -33.81
N LEU A 19 -23.82 31.08 -33.03
CA LEU A 19 -24.46 29.76 -32.90
C LEU A 19 -24.85 29.05 -34.20
N LEU A 20 -23.94 28.20 -34.70
CA LEU A 20 -24.27 27.05 -35.54
C LEU A 20 -23.48 25.83 -35.06
N ASP A 21 -24.18 24.91 -34.41
CA ASP A 21 -23.75 23.52 -34.19
C ASP A 21 -23.54 22.81 -35.54
N PRO A 22 -22.53 21.92 -35.65
CA PRO A 22 -22.37 21.05 -36.80
C PRO A 22 -23.40 19.91 -36.71
N VAL A 23 -24.23 19.87 -37.74
CA VAL A 23 -25.04 18.76 -38.25
C VAL A 23 -24.71 17.40 -37.63
N SER A 24 -25.52 17.02 -36.64
CA SER A 24 -25.73 15.63 -36.23
C SER A 24 -26.44 14.86 -37.36
N VAL A 25 -25.92 13.69 -37.70
CA VAL A 25 -26.65 12.66 -38.43
C VAL A 25 -27.95 12.38 -37.66
N LEU A 26 -29.10 12.59 -38.31
CA LEU A 26 -30.44 12.54 -37.71
C LEU A 26 -30.80 11.13 -37.25
N ALA A 27 -30.53 10.80 -35.99
CA ALA A 27 -31.45 9.98 -35.21
C ALA A 27 -32.67 10.85 -34.90
N GLN A 28 -33.82 10.59 -35.54
CA GLN A 28 -35.06 11.27 -35.19
C GLN A 28 -35.51 10.80 -33.80
N ASN A 29 -35.12 11.53 -32.77
CA ASN A 29 -35.61 11.34 -31.40
C ASN A 29 -37.14 11.34 -31.38
N GLN A 30 -37.76 10.25 -30.92
CA GLN A 30 -39.19 10.20 -30.64
C GLN A 30 -39.56 11.32 -29.65
N LYS A 31 -40.64 12.04 -29.92
CA LYS A 31 -41.06 13.18 -29.08
C LYS A 31 -41.73 12.65 -27.81
N VAL A 32 -41.10 12.87 -26.66
CA VAL A 32 -41.62 12.47 -25.35
C VAL A 32 -42.20 13.68 -24.62
N LEU A 33 -43.49 13.63 -24.31
CA LEU A 33 -44.15 14.60 -23.43
C LEU A 33 -44.14 14.03 -22.01
N LYS A 34 -43.72 14.84 -21.03
CA LYS A 34 -43.74 14.48 -19.60
C LYS A 34 -44.63 15.43 -18.80
N ASN A 35 -45.15 14.96 -17.67
CA ASN A 35 -45.86 15.75 -16.66
C ASN A 35 -46.97 16.64 -17.25
N GLN A 36 -46.92 17.96 -17.06
CA GLN A 36 -47.97 18.87 -17.54
C GLN A 36 -48.18 18.80 -19.06
N ALA A 37 -47.12 18.60 -19.85
CA ALA A 37 -47.23 18.44 -21.29
C ALA A 37 -47.92 17.12 -21.68
N ALA A 38 -47.63 16.03 -20.94
CA ALA A 38 -48.31 14.75 -21.08
C ALA A 38 -49.79 14.86 -20.72
N LYS A 39 -50.12 15.47 -19.57
CA LYS A 39 -51.50 15.70 -19.10
C LYS A 39 -52.34 16.53 -20.06
N LYS A 40 -51.72 17.52 -20.71
CA LYS A 40 -52.39 18.34 -21.73
C LYS A 40 -52.73 17.53 -22.99
N ARG A 41 -51.92 16.51 -23.31
CA ARG A 41 -52.14 15.64 -24.47
C ARG A 41 -53.12 14.51 -24.17
N ILE A 42 -53.00 13.87 -23.01
CA ILE A 42 -53.85 12.79 -22.53
C ILE A 42 -54.07 13.00 -21.04
N ALA A 43 -55.34 13.07 -20.62
CA ALA A 43 -55.68 13.30 -19.23
C ALA A 43 -55.09 12.21 -18.31
N ASN A 44 -54.53 12.63 -17.18
CA ASN A 44 -53.88 11.75 -16.17
C ASN A 44 -52.65 10.97 -16.68
N ALA A 45 -52.04 11.37 -17.79
CA ALA A 45 -50.78 10.80 -18.23
C ALA A 45 -49.58 11.45 -17.52
N THR A 46 -48.63 10.63 -17.05
CA THR A 46 -47.30 11.07 -16.57
C THR A 46 -46.32 11.21 -17.73
N GLU A 47 -46.44 10.35 -18.74
CA GLU A 47 -45.63 10.36 -19.95
C GLU A 47 -46.48 9.97 -21.17
N VAL A 48 -46.29 10.67 -22.29
CA VAL A 48 -46.81 10.28 -23.60
C VAL A 48 -45.67 10.33 -24.61
N ARG A 49 -45.29 9.17 -25.14
CA ARG A 49 -44.36 9.07 -26.27
C ARG A 49 -45.15 9.16 -27.57
N LEU A 50 -44.70 10.02 -28.46
CA LEU A 50 -45.32 10.26 -29.75
C LEU A 50 -44.44 9.73 -30.88
N ASP A 51 -45.07 9.15 -31.90
CA ASP A 51 -44.39 8.88 -33.16
C ASP A 51 -44.14 10.18 -33.96
N LYS A 52 -43.51 10.03 -35.12
CA LYS A 52 -43.24 11.14 -36.05
C LYS A 52 -44.49 11.85 -36.58
N ASN A 53 -45.69 11.29 -36.37
CA ASN A 53 -46.98 11.85 -36.77
C ASN A 53 -47.76 12.41 -35.57
N ASP A 54 -47.10 12.65 -34.43
CA ASP A 54 -47.71 13.14 -33.18
C ASP A 54 -48.81 12.20 -32.60
N LEU A 55 -48.74 10.90 -32.90
CA LEU A 55 -49.64 9.88 -32.34
C LEU A 55 -49.06 9.19 -31.10
N PRO A 56 -49.86 8.96 -30.04
CA PRO A 56 -49.40 8.26 -28.84
C PRO A 56 -49.02 6.80 -29.12
N VAL A 57 -47.74 6.46 -29.05
CA VAL A 57 -47.25 5.08 -29.17
C VAL A 57 -47.06 4.39 -27.82
N LYS A 58 -46.84 5.19 -26.76
CA LYS A 58 -46.79 4.73 -25.37
C LYS A 58 -47.35 5.82 -24.46
N ILE A 59 -48.15 5.40 -23.48
CA ILE A 59 -48.76 6.25 -22.47
C ILE A 59 -48.50 5.60 -21.12
N SER A 60 -47.97 6.37 -20.20
CA SER A 60 -47.89 6.01 -18.78
C SER A 60 -48.86 6.88 -18.00
N PHE A 61 -49.64 6.27 -17.11
CA PHE A 61 -50.66 6.96 -16.34
C PHE A 61 -50.21 7.26 -14.91
N GLU A 62 -50.82 8.26 -14.29
CA GLU A 62 -50.63 8.54 -12.86
C GLU A 62 -51.15 7.40 -12.01
N LYS A 63 -50.46 7.12 -10.89
CA LYS A 63 -50.87 6.11 -9.92
C LYS A 63 -52.31 6.37 -9.46
N GLY A 64 -53.17 5.36 -9.54
CA GLY A 64 -54.58 5.49 -9.20
C GLY A 64 -55.50 5.94 -10.34
N THR A 65 -55.00 6.18 -11.55
CA THR A 65 -55.83 6.49 -12.73
C THR A 65 -56.81 5.35 -13.03
N ARG A 66 -58.09 5.66 -13.21
CA ARG A 66 -59.15 4.68 -13.52
C ARG A 66 -59.91 5.12 -14.76
N ILE A 67 -60.34 4.16 -15.58
CA ILE A 67 -61.31 4.40 -16.65
C ILE A 67 -62.73 4.31 -16.06
N ASN A 68 -63.56 5.31 -16.32
CA ASN A 68 -65.00 5.19 -16.08
C ASN A 68 -65.59 4.20 -17.08
N SER A 69 -66.55 3.36 -16.68
CA SER A 69 -67.16 2.34 -17.54
C SER A 69 -67.79 2.84 -18.85
N ASN A 70 -67.95 4.15 -19.03
CA ASN A 70 -68.53 4.81 -20.21
C ASN A 70 -67.48 5.43 -21.16
N ASP A 71 -66.21 5.46 -20.77
CA ASP A 71 -65.12 6.02 -21.56
C ASP A 71 -64.38 4.90 -22.30
N SER A 72 -64.57 4.83 -23.61
CA SER A 72 -63.86 3.89 -24.47
C SER A 72 -62.46 4.42 -24.79
N PHE A 73 -61.49 3.52 -24.98
CA PHE A 73 -60.08 3.91 -25.09
C PHE A 73 -59.79 4.76 -26.34
N ASP A 74 -60.58 4.61 -27.40
CA ASP A 74 -60.60 5.49 -28.59
C ASP A 74 -60.91 6.95 -28.23
N LYS A 75 -61.77 7.23 -27.23
CA LYS A 75 -62.02 8.60 -26.75
C LYS A 75 -60.82 9.16 -25.98
N ILE A 76 -60.11 8.32 -25.23
CA ILE A 76 -58.90 8.71 -24.48
C ILE A 76 -57.79 9.14 -25.47
N LEU A 77 -57.67 8.43 -26.59
CA LEU A 77 -56.74 8.78 -27.67
C LEU A 77 -57.22 9.94 -28.56
N GLY A 78 -58.48 10.37 -28.40
CA GLY A 78 -59.07 11.45 -29.19
C GLY A 78 -59.36 11.07 -30.64
N LEU A 79 -59.70 9.81 -30.90
CA LEU A 79 -60.00 9.32 -32.25
C LEU A 79 -61.36 9.84 -32.75
N PRO A 80 -61.51 10.13 -34.05
CA PRO A 80 -62.79 10.55 -34.62
C PRO A 80 -63.78 9.38 -34.65
N THR A 81 -65.09 9.65 -34.68
CA THR A 81 -66.16 8.64 -34.51
C THR A 81 -66.17 7.52 -35.56
N HIS A 82 -65.60 7.75 -36.73
CA HIS A 82 -65.46 6.75 -37.80
C HIS A 82 -64.25 5.82 -37.58
N LYS A 83 -63.42 6.09 -36.55
CA LYS A 83 -62.33 5.23 -36.10
C LYS A 83 -62.63 4.68 -34.72
N GLN A 84 -62.61 3.36 -34.58
CA GLN A 84 -62.95 2.70 -33.31
C GLN A 84 -61.86 1.72 -32.90
N LEU A 85 -61.73 1.50 -31.59
CA LEU A 85 -60.88 0.46 -31.02
C LEU A 85 -61.77 -0.64 -30.46
N ILE A 86 -61.79 -1.80 -31.11
CA ILE A 86 -62.62 -2.94 -30.72
C ILE A 86 -61.75 -3.97 -30.00
N GLN A 87 -62.17 -4.39 -28.81
CA GLN A 87 -61.47 -5.44 -28.06
C GLN A 87 -61.47 -6.76 -28.83
N LYS A 88 -60.27 -7.31 -29.05
CA LYS A 88 -60.06 -8.63 -29.68
C LYS A 88 -59.79 -9.72 -28.66
N LYS A 89 -58.95 -9.43 -27.67
CA LYS A 89 -58.51 -10.41 -26.66
C LYS A 89 -58.23 -9.68 -25.35
N SER A 90 -58.47 -10.35 -24.24
CA SER A 90 -57.94 -9.95 -22.94
C SER A 90 -57.46 -11.18 -22.18
N PHE A 91 -56.37 -11.02 -21.44
CA PHE A 91 -55.85 -12.05 -20.55
C PHE A 91 -55.21 -11.40 -19.32
N LYS A 92 -55.00 -12.20 -18.27
CA LYS A 92 -54.34 -11.78 -17.02
C LYS A 92 -53.02 -12.52 -16.88
N ASP A 93 -51.95 -11.83 -16.54
CA ASP A 93 -50.62 -12.41 -16.31
C ASP A 93 -50.45 -12.93 -14.87
N LYS A 94 -49.31 -13.59 -14.61
CA LYS A 94 -48.96 -14.15 -13.29
C LYS A 94 -48.74 -13.06 -12.22
N LEU A 95 -48.37 -11.84 -12.62
CA LEU A 95 -48.12 -10.67 -11.75
C LEU A 95 -49.41 -9.89 -11.43
N GLY A 96 -50.54 -10.32 -11.97
CA GLY A 96 -51.87 -9.79 -11.70
C GLY A 96 -52.33 -8.65 -12.60
N TYR A 97 -51.57 -8.29 -13.64
CA TYR A 97 -51.99 -7.33 -14.66
C TYR A 97 -52.96 -7.97 -15.66
N GLN A 98 -53.92 -7.19 -16.12
CA GLN A 98 -54.80 -7.52 -17.22
C GLN A 98 -54.39 -6.72 -18.45
N HIS A 99 -54.15 -7.44 -19.55
CA HIS A 99 -53.84 -6.87 -20.85
C HIS A 99 -55.07 -6.97 -21.75
N ILE A 100 -55.43 -5.87 -22.41
CA ILE A 100 -56.58 -5.77 -23.31
C ILE A 100 -56.07 -5.34 -24.68
N ARG A 101 -56.12 -6.25 -25.66
CA ARG A 101 -55.73 -5.98 -27.05
C ARG A 101 -56.92 -5.44 -27.84
N LEU A 102 -56.73 -4.26 -28.42
CA LEU A 102 -57.70 -3.50 -29.18
C LEU A 102 -57.26 -3.43 -30.65
N GLN A 103 -58.18 -3.74 -31.56
CA GLN A 103 -58.00 -3.62 -33.01
C GLN A 103 -58.61 -2.32 -33.50
N GLU A 104 -57.85 -1.54 -34.26
CA GLU A 104 -58.36 -0.35 -34.93
C GLU A 104 -59.27 -0.72 -36.10
N THR A 105 -60.40 -0.02 -36.22
CA THR A 105 -61.30 -0.08 -37.36
C THR A 105 -61.55 1.31 -37.94
N TYR A 106 -61.86 1.38 -39.23
CA TYR A 106 -62.26 2.58 -39.97
C TYR A 106 -63.54 2.29 -40.75
N GLU A 107 -64.63 3.03 -40.47
CA GLU A 107 -65.96 2.80 -41.04
C GLU A 107 -66.44 1.33 -40.90
N GLY A 108 -66.05 0.70 -39.79
CA GLY A 108 -66.38 -0.70 -39.47
C GLY A 108 -65.47 -1.76 -40.12
N LEU A 109 -64.50 -1.36 -40.95
CA LEU A 109 -63.50 -2.26 -41.54
C LEU A 109 -62.23 -2.29 -40.67
N GLU A 110 -61.59 -3.45 -40.54
CA GLU A 110 -60.33 -3.56 -39.79
C GLU A 110 -59.20 -2.81 -40.49
N VAL A 111 -58.38 -2.11 -39.69
CA VAL A 111 -57.14 -1.47 -40.16
C VAL A 111 -55.97 -2.39 -39.84
N LEU A 112 -55.46 -3.07 -40.86
CA LEU A 112 -54.39 -4.06 -40.72
C LEU A 112 -53.07 -3.38 -40.32
N GLY A 113 -52.31 -4.04 -39.45
CA GLY A 113 -51.07 -3.49 -38.87
C GLY A 113 -51.28 -2.39 -37.81
N SER A 114 -52.52 -2.22 -37.33
CA SER A 114 -52.90 -1.18 -36.36
C SER A 114 -53.61 -1.77 -35.14
N GLN A 115 -52.92 -1.81 -34.01
CA GLN A 115 -53.41 -2.36 -32.75
C GLN A 115 -52.90 -1.55 -31.56
N TYR A 116 -53.70 -1.54 -30.49
CA TYR A 116 -53.34 -0.93 -29.23
C TYR A 116 -53.56 -1.91 -28.07
N ILE A 117 -52.72 -1.85 -27.05
CA ILE A 117 -52.81 -2.70 -25.87
C ILE A 117 -52.93 -1.79 -24.64
N VAL A 118 -53.91 -2.11 -23.80
CA VAL A 118 -54.14 -1.43 -22.52
C VAL A 118 -53.73 -2.37 -21.39
N HIS A 119 -52.86 -1.88 -20.50
CA HIS A 119 -52.33 -2.60 -19.35
C HIS A 119 -52.95 -2.01 -18.07
N GLN A 120 -53.69 -2.84 -17.33
CA GLN A 120 -54.33 -2.42 -16.09
C GLN A 120 -54.06 -3.41 -14.95
N LYS A 121 -53.94 -2.92 -13.71
CA LYS A 121 -53.86 -3.77 -12.51
C LYS A 121 -55.06 -3.51 -11.64
N GLY A 122 -55.94 -4.52 -11.50
CA GLY A 122 -57.30 -4.29 -11.02
C GLY A 122 -58.06 -3.31 -11.94
N ASN A 123 -58.64 -2.25 -11.36
CA ASN A 123 -59.36 -1.20 -12.12
C ASN A 123 -58.49 0.03 -12.44
N GLN A 124 -57.16 -0.05 -12.22
CA GLN A 124 -56.25 1.07 -12.46
C GLN A 124 -55.52 0.91 -13.80
N LEU A 125 -55.58 1.95 -14.63
CA LEU A 125 -54.72 2.05 -15.81
C LEU A 125 -53.28 2.28 -15.38
N ILE A 126 -52.39 1.48 -15.93
CA ILE A 126 -50.95 1.57 -15.66
C ILE A 126 -50.27 2.17 -16.88
N SER A 127 -50.47 1.54 -18.03
CA SER A 127 -49.91 1.99 -19.30
C SER A 127 -50.76 1.54 -20.47
N ALA A 128 -50.50 2.13 -21.63
CA ALA A 128 -51.04 1.65 -22.89
C ALA A 128 -50.03 1.93 -24.01
N ASN A 129 -49.91 1.01 -24.97
CA ASN A 129 -48.98 1.14 -26.08
C ASN A 129 -49.50 0.45 -27.33
N GLY A 130 -48.98 0.87 -28.47
CA GLY A 130 -49.34 0.29 -29.76
C GLY A 130 -49.22 1.29 -30.89
N LYS A 131 -49.73 0.92 -32.05
CA LYS A 131 -49.71 1.74 -33.27
C LYS A 131 -51.14 1.94 -33.74
N ILE A 132 -51.49 3.19 -34.00
CA ILE A 132 -52.76 3.63 -34.60
C ILE A 132 -52.44 4.49 -35.82
N ARG A 133 -53.33 4.55 -36.81
CA ARG A 133 -53.11 5.42 -37.99
C ARG A 133 -53.55 6.86 -37.70
N SER A 134 -52.84 7.88 -38.19
CA SER A 134 -53.18 9.28 -37.92
C SER A 134 -54.41 9.75 -38.71
N SER A 135 -54.39 9.53 -40.03
CA SER A 135 -55.46 9.97 -40.93
C SER A 135 -55.73 8.91 -41.99
N ILE A 136 -56.88 8.24 -41.90
CA ILE A 136 -57.36 7.34 -42.95
C ILE A 136 -58.41 8.12 -43.75
N SER A 137 -58.20 8.27 -45.06
CA SER A 137 -59.11 8.97 -45.96
C SER A 137 -59.33 8.17 -47.24
N VAL A 138 -59.80 6.94 -47.07
CA VAL A 138 -60.03 6.00 -48.18
C VAL A 138 -61.52 5.74 -48.34
N SER A 139 -62.00 5.65 -49.58
CA SER A 139 -63.37 5.21 -49.87
C SER A 139 -63.53 3.74 -49.50
N THR A 140 -64.49 3.41 -48.64
CA THR A 140 -64.78 2.01 -48.25
C THR A 140 -65.66 1.26 -49.24
N GLN A 141 -66.02 1.90 -50.37
CA GLN A 141 -66.74 1.26 -51.47
C GLN A 141 -65.75 0.72 -52.51
N PRO A 142 -65.72 -0.60 -52.79
CA PRO A 142 -64.82 -1.18 -53.78
C PRO A 142 -65.22 -0.77 -55.21
N ALA A 143 -64.24 -0.47 -56.06
CA ALA A 143 -64.48 -0.16 -57.48
C ALA A 143 -64.34 -1.39 -58.39
N ILE A 144 -63.64 -2.43 -57.93
CA ILE A 144 -63.58 -3.74 -58.58
C ILE A 144 -64.35 -4.80 -57.79
N SER A 145 -64.81 -5.84 -58.49
CA SER A 145 -65.48 -6.96 -57.82
C SER A 145 -64.48 -7.87 -57.10
N GLU A 146 -64.94 -8.56 -56.05
CA GLU A 146 -64.17 -9.61 -55.36
C GLU A 146 -63.61 -10.65 -56.36
N THR A 147 -64.39 -11.04 -57.37
CA THR A 147 -63.95 -12.00 -58.39
C THR A 147 -62.78 -11.47 -59.22
N THR A 148 -62.81 -10.17 -59.59
CA THR A 148 -61.71 -9.54 -60.32
C THR A 148 -60.46 -9.44 -59.44
N ALA A 149 -60.62 -9.06 -58.17
CA ALA A 149 -59.52 -9.00 -57.22
C ALA A 149 -58.90 -10.39 -56.99
N LEU A 150 -59.73 -11.43 -56.85
CA LEU A 150 -59.25 -12.82 -56.72
C LEU A 150 -58.49 -13.26 -57.97
N GLN A 151 -58.96 -12.95 -59.19
CA GLN A 151 -58.22 -13.27 -60.42
C GLN A 151 -56.83 -12.62 -60.45
N ASN A 152 -56.71 -11.37 -60.00
CA ASN A 152 -55.42 -10.69 -59.88
C ASN A 152 -54.53 -11.36 -58.83
N ALA A 153 -55.09 -11.75 -57.68
CA ALA A 153 -54.36 -12.47 -56.64
C ALA A 153 -53.85 -13.84 -57.13
N LEU A 154 -54.68 -14.63 -57.81
CA LEU A 154 -54.29 -15.91 -58.40
C LEU A 154 -53.24 -15.76 -59.50
N LYS A 155 -53.33 -14.71 -60.31
CA LYS A 155 -52.31 -14.39 -61.31
C LYS A 155 -50.99 -14.01 -60.66
N HIS A 156 -51.01 -13.34 -59.51
CA HIS A 156 -49.82 -12.98 -58.75
C HIS A 156 -49.16 -14.20 -58.11
N VAL A 157 -49.93 -15.06 -57.43
CA VAL A 157 -49.43 -16.31 -56.83
C VAL A 157 -48.91 -17.29 -57.88
N ASN A 158 -49.55 -17.34 -59.05
CA ASN A 158 -49.09 -18.09 -60.23
C ASN A 158 -48.82 -19.59 -59.97
N ALA A 159 -49.61 -20.22 -59.10
CA ALA A 159 -49.52 -21.67 -58.87
C ALA A 159 -50.14 -22.47 -60.03
N THR A 160 -49.59 -23.66 -60.30
CA THR A 160 -50.10 -24.56 -61.34
C THR A 160 -51.30 -25.38 -60.88
N GLN A 161 -51.40 -25.65 -59.57
CA GLN A 161 -52.56 -26.33 -58.97
C GLN A 161 -52.89 -25.75 -57.59
N TYR A 162 -54.17 -25.42 -57.39
CA TYR A 162 -54.69 -24.90 -56.14
C TYR A 162 -55.49 -25.95 -55.34
N MET A 163 -55.50 -25.85 -54.00
CA MET A 163 -56.08 -26.88 -53.13
C MET A 163 -57.58 -27.11 -53.36
N TRP A 164 -58.36 -26.07 -53.65
CA TRP A 164 -59.81 -26.23 -53.93
C TRP A 164 -60.11 -26.91 -55.27
N GLN A 165 -59.12 -27.03 -56.16
CA GLN A 165 -59.27 -27.74 -57.43
C GLN A 165 -59.17 -29.27 -57.26
N SER A 166 -58.67 -29.73 -56.10
CA SER A 166 -58.61 -31.15 -55.73
C SER A 166 -59.88 -31.58 -54.99
N SER A 167 -60.59 -32.57 -55.52
CA SER A 167 -61.79 -33.11 -54.87
C SER A 167 -61.51 -33.79 -53.53
N ASP A 168 -60.29 -34.27 -53.31
CA ASP A 168 -59.92 -34.97 -52.07
C ASP A 168 -59.50 -33.99 -50.99
N SER A 169 -58.78 -32.91 -51.35
CA SER A 169 -58.49 -31.80 -50.42
C SER A 169 -59.77 -31.14 -49.92
N GLU A 170 -60.77 -30.95 -50.80
CA GLU A 170 -62.09 -30.42 -50.42
C GLU A 170 -62.90 -31.34 -49.49
N LYS A 171 -62.71 -32.66 -49.58
CA LYS A 171 -63.30 -33.60 -48.60
C LYS A 171 -62.56 -33.54 -47.26
N PHE A 172 -61.23 -33.43 -47.32
CA PHE A 172 -60.37 -33.37 -46.14
C PHE A 172 -60.72 -32.17 -45.25
N ILE A 173 -60.78 -30.95 -45.79
CA ILE A 173 -61.04 -29.74 -45.00
C ILE A 173 -62.44 -29.75 -44.33
N LYS A 174 -63.43 -30.40 -44.96
CA LYS A 174 -64.77 -30.58 -44.38
C LYS A 174 -64.78 -31.52 -43.19
N ASN A 175 -63.96 -32.57 -43.25
CA ASN A 175 -63.80 -33.51 -42.16
C ASN A 175 -62.97 -32.91 -41.02
N GLU A 176 -61.84 -32.28 -41.33
CA GLU A 176 -60.93 -31.65 -40.36
C GLU A 176 -61.66 -30.58 -39.54
N LYS A 177 -62.35 -29.64 -40.20
CA LYS A 177 -63.10 -28.58 -39.53
C LYS A 177 -64.46 -29.02 -39.00
N ARG A 178 -64.86 -30.27 -39.27
CA ARG A 178 -66.20 -30.81 -38.98
C ARG A 178 -67.34 -29.91 -39.49
N ASP A 179 -67.13 -29.27 -40.65
CA ASP A 179 -68.07 -28.36 -41.29
C ASP A 179 -68.23 -28.70 -42.77
N GLN A 180 -69.44 -29.09 -43.17
CA GLN A 180 -69.75 -29.44 -44.56
C GLN A 180 -69.66 -28.25 -45.53
N LYS A 181 -69.61 -27.02 -45.02
CA LYS A 181 -69.43 -25.79 -45.81
C LYS A 181 -67.95 -25.35 -45.92
N ALA A 182 -67.02 -26.01 -45.22
CA ALA A 182 -65.61 -25.67 -45.33
C ALA A 182 -65.09 -25.94 -46.75
N THR A 183 -64.27 -25.04 -47.26
CA THR A 183 -63.66 -25.12 -48.59
C THR A 183 -62.31 -24.40 -48.56
N PHE A 184 -61.39 -24.83 -49.42
CA PHE A 184 -60.14 -24.12 -49.69
C PHE A 184 -60.32 -22.98 -50.68
N TYR A 185 -61.52 -22.79 -51.26
CA TYR A 185 -61.77 -21.69 -52.19
C TYR A 185 -61.64 -20.35 -51.44
N PRO A 186 -60.70 -19.48 -51.83
CA PRO A 186 -60.41 -18.25 -51.11
C PRO A 186 -61.61 -17.30 -51.19
N LYS A 187 -61.99 -16.74 -50.04
CA LYS A 187 -63.02 -15.71 -49.92
C LYS A 187 -62.37 -14.38 -49.56
N GLY A 188 -62.69 -13.34 -50.31
CA GLY A 188 -62.19 -11.99 -50.08
C GLY A 188 -62.86 -11.34 -48.87
N THR A 189 -62.05 -10.81 -47.95
CA THR A 189 -62.54 -9.95 -46.86
C THR A 189 -62.03 -8.53 -47.07
N LEU A 190 -62.91 -7.54 -46.95
CA LEU A 190 -62.52 -6.14 -47.06
C LEU A 190 -61.84 -5.66 -45.78
N ALA A 191 -60.71 -4.98 -45.94
CA ALA A 191 -59.98 -4.32 -44.85
C ALA A 191 -59.29 -3.05 -45.37
N ILE A 192 -58.83 -2.21 -44.44
CA ILE A 192 -57.93 -1.10 -44.74
C ILE A 192 -56.51 -1.56 -44.47
N SER A 193 -55.61 -1.39 -45.44
CA SER A 193 -54.21 -1.82 -45.34
C SER A 193 -53.29 -0.82 -46.02
N SER A 194 -52.03 -0.79 -45.62
CA SER A 194 -50.97 -0.04 -46.31
C SER A 194 -49.90 -1.03 -46.80
N LYS A 195 -49.14 -0.63 -47.82
CA LYS A 195 -48.05 -1.45 -48.33
C LYS A 195 -47.04 -1.72 -47.20
N ASN A 196 -46.68 -2.98 -47.01
CA ASN A 196 -45.83 -3.49 -45.93
C ASN A 196 -46.27 -3.07 -44.52
N TYR A 197 -47.55 -2.72 -44.32
CA TYR A 197 -48.09 -2.19 -43.07
C TYR A 197 -47.34 -0.97 -42.50
N LYS A 198 -46.64 -0.23 -43.37
CA LYS A 198 -45.87 0.95 -42.99
C LYS A 198 -46.76 2.18 -42.80
N ASN A 199 -46.38 3.04 -41.86
CA ASN A 199 -47.12 4.27 -41.54
C ASN A 199 -46.94 5.37 -42.61
N GLU A 200 -45.86 5.31 -43.41
CA GLU A 200 -45.57 6.31 -44.45
C GLU A 200 -46.31 6.04 -45.76
N GLU A 201 -46.81 4.81 -45.93
CA GLU A 201 -47.48 4.35 -47.13
C GLU A 201 -48.98 4.68 -47.05
N SER A 202 -49.54 5.17 -48.16
CA SER A 202 -50.96 5.52 -48.21
C SER A 202 -51.85 4.30 -47.97
N GLU A 203 -52.86 4.44 -47.13
CA GLU A 203 -53.85 3.40 -46.89
C GLU A 203 -54.69 3.14 -48.15
N LYS A 204 -55.07 1.87 -48.32
CA LYS A 204 -55.89 1.37 -49.42
C LYS A 204 -57.00 0.48 -48.86
N LEU A 205 -58.15 0.48 -49.52
CA LEU A 205 -59.18 -0.54 -49.30
C LEU A 205 -58.68 -1.78 -50.04
N VAL A 206 -58.56 -2.92 -49.34
CA VAL A 206 -58.05 -4.15 -49.94
C VAL A 206 -59.04 -5.30 -49.77
N TYR A 207 -59.09 -6.20 -50.74
CA TYR A 207 -59.57 -7.55 -50.55
C TYR A 207 -58.41 -8.44 -50.09
N GLN A 208 -58.54 -9.04 -48.91
CA GLN A 208 -57.60 -10.02 -48.39
C GLN A 208 -58.08 -11.44 -48.74
N PHE A 209 -57.20 -12.24 -49.35
CA PHE A 209 -57.43 -13.63 -49.72
C PHE A 209 -56.39 -14.55 -49.06
N ASP A 210 -56.84 -15.63 -48.41
CA ASP A 210 -55.97 -16.71 -47.92
C ASP A 210 -55.96 -17.83 -48.97
N ILE A 211 -54.90 -17.89 -49.79
CA ILE A 211 -54.83 -18.70 -51.00
C ILE A 211 -53.95 -19.92 -50.74
N TYR A 212 -54.51 -21.12 -50.92
CA TYR A 212 -53.80 -22.39 -50.77
C TYR A 212 -53.47 -23.01 -52.13
N ALA A 213 -52.18 -23.25 -52.40
CA ALA A 213 -51.68 -23.95 -53.56
C ALA A 213 -51.05 -25.30 -53.18
N SER A 214 -51.25 -26.31 -54.02
CA SER A 214 -50.61 -27.62 -53.86
C SER A 214 -49.36 -27.78 -54.72
N VAL A 215 -49.22 -26.99 -55.81
CA VAL A 215 -48.04 -27.04 -56.70
C VAL A 215 -47.69 -25.63 -57.23
N PRO A 216 -46.50 -25.08 -56.88
CA PRO A 216 -45.71 -25.47 -55.71
C PRO A 216 -46.53 -25.30 -54.42
N LEU A 217 -46.21 -26.07 -53.38
CA LEU A 217 -46.89 -25.96 -52.08
C LEU A 217 -46.69 -24.55 -51.53
N SER A 218 -47.78 -23.81 -51.34
CA SER A 218 -47.74 -22.49 -50.71
C SER A 218 -49.09 -22.13 -50.14
N ARG A 219 -49.09 -21.31 -49.09
CA ARG A 219 -50.28 -20.62 -48.59
C ARG A 219 -49.91 -19.16 -48.53
N ARG A 220 -50.66 -18.30 -49.20
CA ARG A 220 -50.33 -16.88 -49.36
C ARG A 220 -51.50 -16.03 -48.89
N LEU A 221 -51.25 -15.07 -48.00
CA LEU A 221 -52.20 -14.01 -47.68
C LEU A 221 -51.95 -12.87 -48.67
N VAL A 222 -52.80 -12.77 -49.68
CA VAL A 222 -52.66 -11.76 -50.73
C VAL A 222 -53.71 -10.67 -50.52
N GLU A 223 -53.24 -9.43 -50.43
CA GLU A 223 -54.07 -8.24 -50.31
C GLU A 223 -54.08 -7.49 -51.64
N VAL A 224 -55.25 -7.37 -52.25
CA VAL A 224 -55.43 -6.69 -53.54
C VAL A 224 -56.22 -5.41 -53.35
N ASP A 225 -55.70 -4.29 -53.83
CA ASP A 225 -56.35 -3.00 -53.85
C ASP A 225 -57.73 -3.09 -54.53
N ALA A 226 -58.78 -2.79 -53.76
CA ALA A 226 -60.17 -2.92 -54.18
C ALA A 226 -60.63 -1.78 -55.10
N HIS A 227 -59.77 -0.80 -55.41
CA HIS A 227 -60.00 0.24 -56.41
C HIS A 227 -59.20 0.00 -57.68
N SER A 228 -57.90 -0.28 -57.55
CA SER A 228 -56.98 -0.41 -58.71
C SER A 228 -56.79 -1.84 -59.20
N GLY A 229 -56.95 -2.84 -58.32
CA GLY A 229 -56.65 -4.24 -58.59
C GLY A 229 -55.18 -4.62 -58.45
N GLU A 230 -54.30 -3.70 -58.02
CA GLU A 230 -52.89 -3.99 -57.73
C GLU A 230 -52.74 -4.84 -56.46
N VAL A 231 -51.77 -5.75 -56.43
CA VAL A 231 -51.39 -6.44 -55.19
C VAL A 231 -50.65 -5.45 -54.29
N VAL A 232 -51.19 -5.24 -53.10
CA VAL A 232 -50.65 -4.33 -52.07
C VAL A 232 -49.65 -5.06 -51.19
N ASN A 233 -50.04 -6.24 -50.69
CA ASN A 233 -49.21 -7.11 -49.85
C ASN A 233 -49.37 -8.56 -50.30
N ASP A 234 -48.30 -9.34 -50.19
CA ASP A 234 -48.31 -10.78 -50.38
C ASP A 234 -47.41 -11.42 -49.31
N ILE A 235 -48.02 -12.19 -48.42
CA ILE A 235 -47.38 -12.73 -47.23
C ILE A 235 -47.46 -14.24 -47.29
N SER A 236 -46.31 -14.92 -47.19
CA SER A 236 -46.32 -16.38 -47.02
C SER A 236 -46.95 -16.74 -45.67
N ARG A 237 -47.93 -17.64 -45.70
CA ARG A 237 -48.56 -18.29 -44.54
C ARG A 237 -48.30 -19.79 -44.48
N ILE A 238 -47.69 -20.37 -45.52
CA ILE A 238 -46.93 -21.60 -45.37
C ILE A 238 -45.57 -21.10 -44.93
N HIS A 239 -45.36 -21.23 -43.62
CA HIS A 239 -44.07 -21.55 -43.08
C HIS A 239 -43.79 -22.92 -43.67
N THR A 240 -42.64 -23.07 -44.32
CA THR A 240 -42.28 -24.34 -44.93
C THR A 240 -42.47 -25.45 -43.89
N THR A 241 -43.00 -26.60 -44.31
CA THR A 241 -43.44 -27.62 -43.36
C THR A 241 -42.25 -28.08 -42.55
N GLU A 242 -42.19 -27.64 -41.30
CA GLU A 242 -41.34 -28.19 -40.26
C GLU A 242 -41.48 -29.71 -40.33
N ALA A 243 -40.39 -30.36 -40.66
CA ALA A 243 -40.25 -31.79 -40.60
C ALA A 243 -39.42 -32.13 -39.36
N SER A 244 -39.87 -33.11 -38.59
CA SER A 244 -39.04 -33.70 -37.54
C SER A 244 -38.12 -34.73 -38.19
N GLY A 245 -36.82 -34.57 -37.97
CA GLY A 245 -35.82 -35.55 -38.34
C GLY A 245 -34.92 -35.87 -37.16
N THR A 246 -33.96 -36.76 -37.38
CA THR A 246 -32.89 -37.06 -36.42
C THR A 246 -31.55 -36.89 -37.12
N GLY A 247 -30.52 -36.50 -36.38
CA GLY A 247 -29.16 -36.41 -36.89
C GLY A 247 -28.16 -37.01 -35.92
N GLN A 248 -27.08 -37.60 -36.45
CA GLN A 248 -25.93 -37.98 -35.64
C GLN A 248 -25.07 -36.72 -35.45
N SER A 249 -25.07 -36.17 -34.25
CA SER A 249 -24.15 -35.10 -33.86
C SER A 249 -22.73 -35.65 -33.67
N LEU A 250 -21.75 -34.74 -33.61
CA LEU A 250 -20.35 -35.10 -33.42
C LEU A 250 -20.06 -35.54 -31.97
N TYR A 251 -20.75 -34.93 -30.99
CA TYR A 251 -20.46 -35.09 -29.55
C TYR A 251 -21.63 -35.67 -28.74
N ASP A 252 -22.86 -35.28 -29.08
CA ASP A 252 -24.06 -35.52 -28.26
C ASP A 252 -24.86 -36.77 -28.67
N GLY A 253 -24.28 -37.61 -29.53
CA GLY A 253 -24.96 -38.77 -30.08
C GLY A 253 -26.06 -38.40 -31.08
N VAL A 254 -27.18 -39.15 -31.07
CA VAL A 254 -28.32 -38.88 -31.97
C VAL A 254 -29.22 -37.83 -31.34
N VAL A 255 -29.45 -36.74 -32.06
CA VAL A 255 -30.26 -35.59 -31.62
C VAL A 255 -31.49 -35.40 -32.51
N ASP A 256 -32.56 -34.85 -31.93
CA ASP A 256 -33.76 -34.47 -32.65
C ASP A 256 -33.54 -33.15 -33.40
N LEU A 257 -33.95 -33.09 -34.66
CA LEU A 257 -33.80 -31.92 -35.52
C LEU A 257 -35.16 -31.44 -36.02
N THR A 258 -35.33 -30.12 -36.03
CA THR A 258 -36.39 -29.47 -36.81
C THR A 258 -35.79 -29.05 -38.14
N LEU A 259 -36.37 -29.54 -39.23
CA LEU A 259 -35.84 -29.46 -40.59
C LEU A 259 -36.83 -28.78 -41.52
N ASP A 260 -36.31 -28.29 -42.64
CA ASP A 260 -37.12 -27.74 -43.70
C ASP A 260 -37.18 -28.69 -44.90
N LEU A 261 -38.39 -29.09 -45.31
CA LEU A 261 -38.57 -29.88 -46.51
C LEU A 261 -38.63 -28.98 -47.75
N ASP A 262 -37.52 -28.86 -48.47
CA ASP A 262 -37.47 -28.24 -49.81
C ASP A 262 -37.54 -29.31 -50.91
N GLY A 263 -38.75 -29.47 -51.47
CA GLY A 263 -39.00 -30.42 -52.56
C GLY A 263 -38.95 -31.89 -52.11
N SER A 264 -37.78 -32.53 -52.20
CA SER A 264 -37.56 -33.94 -51.81
C SER A 264 -36.38 -34.15 -50.86
N ALA A 265 -35.72 -33.07 -50.42
CA ALA A 265 -34.61 -33.11 -49.48
C ALA A 265 -34.97 -32.27 -48.26
N TYR A 266 -34.43 -32.65 -47.11
CA TYR A 266 -34.58 -31.94 -45.85
C TYR A 266 -33.32 -31.12 -45.60
N GLY A 267 -33.46 -29.81 -45.46
CA GLY A 267 -32.36 -28.92 -45.10
C GLY A 267 -32.26 -28.74 -43.58
N LEU A 268 -31.04 -28.50 -43.07
CA LEU A 268 -30.78 -28.00 -41.71
C LEU A 268 -31.26 -26.55 -41.60
N ALA A 269 -32.58 -26.39 -41.58
CA ALA A 269 -33.30 -25.14 -41.51
C ALA A 269 -34.53 -25.32 -40.62
N ASP A 270 -34.57 -24.59 -39.50
CA ASP A 270 -35.66 -24.62 -38.54
C ASP A 270 -36.39 -23.28 -38.59
N ASN A 271 -37.63 -23.26 -39.06
CA ASN A 271 -38.45 -22.05 -39.11
C ASN A 271 -39.45 -21.96 -37.93
N SER A 272 -39.34 -22.84 -36.94
CA SER A 272 -40.19 -22.90 -35.75
C SER A 272 -39.73 -22.00 -34.60
N ARG A 273 -38.45 -21.59 -34.64
CA ARG A 273 -37.76 -20.77 -33.65
C ARG A 273 -37.34 -19.44 -34.26
N GLY A 274 -37.80 -18.34 -33.65
CA GLY A 274 -37.47 -16.98 -34.08
C GLY A 274 -37.71 -16.73 -35.58
N GLY A 275 -36.84 -15.89 -36.15
CA GLY A 275 -36.74 -15.66 -37.59
C GLY A 275 -36.14 -16.81 -38.38
N GLY A 276 -35.88 -17.95 -37.73
CA GLY A 276 -35.35 -19.19 -38.29
C GLY A 276 -33.87 -19.46 -37.97
N ILE A 277 -33.51 -20.73 -37.86
CA ILE A 277 -32.14 -21.22 -37.61
C ILE A 277 -31.66 -22.00 -38.82
N TYR A 278 -30.55 -21.58 -39.42
CA TYR A 278 -30.06 -22.12 -40.68
C TYR A 278 -28.57 -22.48 -40.61
N THR A 279 -28.22 -23.71 -41.01
CA THR A 279 -26.82 -24.17 -41.02
C THR A 279 -26.31 -24.45 -42.43
N PHE A 280 -25.14 -23.90 -42.75
CA PHE A 280 -24.51 -23.95 -44.07
C PHE A 280 -23.12 -24.58 -44.02
N ASP A 281 -22.74 -25.25 -45.11
CA ASP A 281 -21.41 -25.78 -45.36
C ASP A 281 -20.60 -24.81 -46.25
N LEU A 282 -19.42 -24.41 -45.79
CA LEU A 282 -18.46 -23.58 -46.53
C LEU A 282 -17.50 -24.39 -47.40
N MET A 283 -17.53 -25.71 -47.33
CA MET A 283 -16.74 -26.67 -48.10
C MET A 283 -15.23 -26.40 -47.99
N ASN A 284 -14.74 -26.15 -46.76
CA ASN A 284 -13.35 -25.76 -46.46
C ASN A 284 -12.93 -24.40 -47.07
N GLY A 285 -13.90 -23.57 -47.47
CA GLY A 285 -13.70 -22.22 -47.99
C GLY A 285 -13.86 -21.15 -46.92
N THR A 286 -13.70 -19.88 -47.33
CA THR A 286 -13.93 -18.69 -46.47
C THR A 286 -14.93 -17.70 -47.07
N ASN A 287 -15.59 -18.08 -48.18
CA ASN A 287 -16.55 -17.23 -48.88
C ASN A 287 -17.99 -17.63 -48.55
N TYR A 288 -18.64 -16.86 -47.69
CA TYR A 288 -20.04 -17.08 -47.30
C TYR A 288 -21.04 -17.10 -48.47
N SER A 289 -20.75 -16.39 -49.57
CA SER A 289 -21.64 -16.39 -50.74
C SER A 289 -21.64 -17.69 -51.55
N SER A 290 -20.65 -18.57 -51.32
CA SER A 290 -20.59 -19.91 -51.90
C SER A 290 -21.05 -21.01 -50.94
N ALA A 291 -21.46 -20.65 -49.72
CA ALA A 291 -21.94 -21.62 -48.75
C ALA A 291 -23.24 -22.27 -49.23
N VAL A 292 -23.41 -23.55 -48.93
CA VAL A 292 -24.57 -24.34 -49.35
C VAL A 292 -25.34 -24.75 -48.10
N LEU A 293 -26.67 -24.64 -48.13
CA LEU A 293 -27.51 -25.15 -47.05
C LEU A 293 -27.29 -26.66 -46.97
N ILE A 294 -26.97 -27.17 -45.79
CA ILE A 294 -26.75 -28.61 -45.60
C ILE A 294 -28.10 -29.31 -45.75
N SER A 295 -28.19 -30.29 -46.66
CA SER A 295 -29.46 -30.98 -46.96
C SER A 295 -29.26 -32.45 -47.28
N GLU A 296 -30.12 -33.32 -46.74
CA GLU A 296 -30.13 -34.77 -46.93
C GLU A 296 -31.56 -35.35 -47.07
N ASP A 297 -31.74 -36.66 -46.84
CA ASP A 297 -33.05 -37.24 -46.51
C ASP A 297 -33.47 -36.87 -45.08
N ASP A 298 -34.59 -37.39 -44.55
CA ASP A 298 -35.11 -37.00 -43.22
C ASP A 298 -34.24 -37.47 -42.05
N ASN A 299 -33.06 -38.05 -42.33
CA ASN A 299 -32.24 -38.72 -41.33
C ASN A 299 -30.74 -38.49 -41.56
N PHE A 300 -30.20 -37.46 -40.91
CA PHE A 300 -28.81 -37.02 -40.95
C PHE A 300 -27.85 -37.91 -40.14
N VAL A 301 -27.97 -39.23 -40.25
CA VAL A 301 -27.21 -40.22 -39.46
C VAL A 301 -26.19 -41.02 -40.27
N ASN A 302 -26.22 -40.90 -41.60
CA ASN A 302 -25.47 -41.79 -42.49
C ASN A 302 -24.19 -41.17 -43.07
N GLU A 303 -24.12 -39.85 -43.21
CA GLU A 303 -22.96 -39.15 -43.78
C GLU A 303 -22.15 -38.49 -42.67
N SER A 304 -20.91 -38.95 -42.47
CA SER A 304 -20.02 -38.41 -41.43
C SER A 304 -19.69 -36.93 -41.64
N ASP A 305 -19.69 -36.49 -42.90
CA ASP A 305 -19.30 -35.13 -43.27
C ASP A 305 -20.32 -34.08 -42.79
N ASN A 306 -21.56 -34.48 -42.48
CA ASN A 306 -22.60 -33.56 -42.01
C ASN A 306 -22.75 -33.49 -40.49
N GLN A 307 -21.99 -34.26 -39.72
CA GLN A 307 -22.09 -34.30 -38.25
C GLN A 307 -21.79 -32.95 -37.61
N ALA A 308 -20.83 -32.19 -38.17
CA ALA A 308 -20.53 -30.84 -37.69
C ALA A 308 -21.72 -29.89 -37.90
N GLY A 309 -22.38 -30.00 -39.06
CA GLY A 309 -23.60 -29.27 -39.37
C GLY A 309 -24.76 -29.65 -38.45
N VAL A 310 -24.93 -30.94 -38.15
CA VAL A 310 -25.94 -31.43 -37.20
C VAL A 310 -25.70 -30.86 -35.80
N SER A 311 -24.47 -30.92 -35.30
CA SER A 311 -24.09 -30.33 -34.00
C SER A 311 -24.36 -28.82 -33.96
N ALA A 312 -23.94 -28.07 -34.99
CA ALA A 312 -24.20 -26.63 -35.05
C ALA A 312 -25.70 -26.29 -35.12
N GLN A 313 -26.50 -27.05 -35.88
CA GLN A 313 -27.95 -26.85 -35.98
C GLN A 313 -28.65 -27.15 -34.65
N PHE A 314 -28.31 -28.28 -34.02
CA PHE A 314 -28.87 -28.68 -32.73
C PHE A 314 -28.48 -27.68 -31.64
N GLY A 315 -27.19 -27.33 -31.55
CA GLY A 315 -26.70 -26.38 -30.55
C GLY A 315 -27.34 -25.00 -30.69
N ALA A 316 -27.55 -24.52 -31.92
CA ALA A 316 -28.24 -23.25 -32.14
C ALA A 316 -29.72 -23.31 -31.70
N ALA A 317 -30.42 -24.42 -31.95
CA ALA A 317 -31.79 -24.63 -31.49
C ALA A 317 -31.88 -24.75 -29.96
N ALA A 318 -30.97 -25.50 -29.34
CA ALA A 318 -30.87 -25.63 -27.88
C ALA A 318 -30.57 -24.28 -27.22
N THR A 319 -29.69 -23.47 -27.81
CA THR A 319 -29.37 -22.12 -27.32
C THR A 319 -30.56 -21.18 -27.43
N TYR A 320 -31.28 -21.19 -28.56
CA TYR A 320 -32.52 -20.42 -28.70
C TYR A 320 -33.54 -20.83 -27.62
N ASP A 321 -33.76 -22.13 -27.44
CA ASP A 321 -34.72 -22.65 -26.47
C ASP A 321 -34.32 -22.26 -25.04
N TYR A 322 -33.04 -22.34 -24.70
CA TYR A 322 -32.51 -21.92 -23.40
C TYR A 322 -32.84 -20.46 -23.11
N PHE A 323 -32.49 -19.52 -24.01
CA PHE A 323 -32.75 -18.10 -23.80
C PHE A 323 -34.25 -17.78 -23.77
N PHE A 324 -35.04 -18.44 -24.61
CA PHE A 324 -36.48 -18.23 -24.68
C PHE A 324 -37.21 -18.80 -23.45
N ASN A 325 -36.89 -20.02 -23.03
CA ASN A 325 -37.58 -20.69 -21.94
C ASN A 325 -37.20 -20.12 -20.57
N ASN A 326 -35.91 -19.79 -20.36
CA ASN A 326 -35.43 -19.31 -19.07
C ASN A 326 -35.65 -17.80 -18.88
N PHE A 327 -35.52 -16.99 -19.94
CA PHE A 327 -35.55 -15.52 -19.81
C PHE A 327 -36.65 -14.86 -20.63
N GLY A 328 -37.33 -15.59 -21.51
CA GLY A 328 -38.32 -15.03 -22.42
C GLY A 328 -37.71 -14.19 -23.54
N ARG A 329 -36.41 -14.34 -23.82
CA ARG A 329 -35.71 -13.61 -24.88
C ARG A 329 -35.98 -14.26 -26.24
N ASP A 330 -36.47 -13.49 -27.20
CA ASP A 330 -36.78 -13.98 -28.55
C ASP A 330 -35.58 -13.85 -29.49
N SER A 331 -34.76 -14.92 -29.59
CA SER A 331 -33.47 -14.95 -30.29
C SER A 331 -32.39 -14.02 -29.67
N TYR A 332 -31.25 -13.86 -30.35
CA TYR A 332 -30.13 -13.09 -29.80
C TYR A 332 -30.38 -11.59 -29.73
N ASP A 333 -31.30 -11.02 -30.51
CA ASP A 333 -31.60 -9.58 -30.53
C ASP A 333 -32.89 -9.18 -29.78
N ASP A 334 -33.61 -10.15 -29.22
CA ASP A 334 -34.92 -9.98 -28.58
C ASP A 334 -36.02 -9.46 -29.54
N ASP A 335 -35.81 -9.59 -30.86
CA ASP A 335 -36.73 -9.16 -31.91
C ASP A 335 -36.75 -10.15 -33.09
N ASP A 336 -36.76 -11.45 -32.80
CA ASP A 336 -37.03 -12.52 -33.78
C ASP A 336 -35.90 -12.68 -34.82
N ALA A 337 -34.65 -12.34 -34.49
CA ALA A 337 -33.54 -12.51 -35.44
C ALA A 337 -33.34 -13.97 -35.89
N SER A 338 -33.01 -14.14 -37.18
CA SER A 338 -32.55 -15.41 -37.72
C SER A 338 -31.14 -15.74 -37.24
N ILE A 339 -30.91 -17.00 -36.87
CA ILE A 339 -29.61 -17.54 -36.44
C ILE A 339 -28.96 -18.26 -37.63
N TYR A 340 -27.73 -17.87 -37.97
CA TYR A 340 -26.99 -18.41 -39.10
C TYR A 340 -25.68 -19.06 -38.64
N SER A 341 -25.52 -20.34 -38.93
CA SER A 341 -24.34 -21.13 -38.59
C SER A 341 -23.61 -21.58 -39.85
N TYR A 342 -22.28 -21.45 -39.86
CA TYR A 342 -21.43 -21.87 -40.98
C TYR A 342 -20.33 -22.83 -40.49
N VAL A 343 -20.36 -24.06 -40.97
CA VAL A 343 -19.36 -25.10 -40.63
C VAL A 343 -18.36 -25.30 -41.77
N HIS A 344 -17.29 -26.04 -41.51
CA HIS A 344 -16.19 -26.29 -42.46
C HIS A 344 -15.53 -25.00 -42.97
N TYR A 345 -15.30 -24.05 -42.07
CA TYR A 345 -14.60 -22.80 -42.37
C TYR A 345 -13.09 -23.03 -42.49
N SER A 346 -12.52 -22.66 -43.65
CA SER A 346 -11.08 -22.83 -43.94
C SER A 346 -10.63 -24.30 -43.80
N SER A 347 -9.33 -24.55 -43.61
CA SER A 347 -8.76 -25.89 -43.42
C SER A 347 -7.78 -25.86 -42.25
N GLY A 348 -7.93 -26.80 -41.30
CA GLY A 348 -7.09 -26.84 -40.11
C GLY A 348 -7.32 -25.65 -39.16
N TYR A 349 -8.50 -25.03 -39.21
CA TYR A 349 -8.78 -23.80 -38.48
C TYR A 349 -9.28 -24.12 -37.08
N PHE A 350 -8.42 -23.89 -36.09
CA PHE A 350 -8.73 -24.04 -34.68
C PHE A 350 -9.29 -22.71 -34.14
N ASN A 351 -10.54 -22.40 -34.50
CA ASN A 351 -11.32 -21.35 -33.85
C ASN A 351 -12.81 -21.45 -34.25
N ALA A 352 -13.67 -20.90 -33.41
CA ALA A 352 -15.04 -20.50 -33.73
C ALA A 352 -15.18 -19.00 -33.47
N PHE A 353 -16.16 -18.34 -34.09
CA PHE A 353 -16.42 -16.91 -33.84
C PHE A 353 -17.81 -16.45 -34.29
N TRP A 354 -18.35 -15.48 -33.57
CA TRP A 354 -19.38 -14.53 -34.00
C TRP A 354 -18.77 -13.34 -34.74
N ASP A 355 -19.28 -13.01 -35.95
CA ASP A 355 -18.76 -11.90 -36.78
C ASP A 355 -19.59 -10.61 -36.74
N GLY A 356 -20.61 -10.53 -35.87
CA GLY A 356 -21.62 -9.47 -35.86
C GLY A 356 -22.87 -9.79 -36.68
N SER A 357 -22.93 -10.95 -37.36
CA SER A 357 -24.10 -11.35 -38.14
C SER A 357 -24.33 -12.87 -38.21
N ARG A 358 -23.31 -13.70 -37.98
CA ARG A 358 -23.40 -15.16 -38.01
C ARG A 358 -22.32 -15.82 -37.15
N MET A 359 -22.54 -17.09 -36.80
CA MET A 359 -21.52 -17.94 -36.18
C MET A 359 -20.79 -18.74 -37.25
N THR A 360 -19.47 -18.87 -37.08
CA THR A 360 -18.59 -19.60 -38.00
C THR A 360 -17.70 -20.56 -37.22
N TYR A 361 -17.64 -21.81 -37.66
CA TYR A 361 -16.95 -22.90 -36.96
C TYR A 361 -15.88 -23.54 -37.85
N GLY A 362 -14.66 -23.64 -37.34
CA GLY A 362 -13.58 -24.40 -37.97
C GLY A 362 -13.61 -25.87 -37.57
N ASP A 363 -12.96 -26.71 -38.39
CA ASP A 363 -12.92 -28.18 -38.19
C ASP A 363 -11.83 -28.65 -37.21
N GLY A 364 -11.10 -27.73 -36.58
CA GLY A 364 -9.91 -28.06 -35.81
C GLY A 364 -8.76 -28.52 -36.70
N ASP A 365 -7.70 -29.07 -36.10
CA ASP A 365 -6.55 -29.60 -36.84
C ASP A 365 -6.79 -31.05 -37.34
N GLY A 366 -7.90 -31.68 -36.92
CA GLY A 366 -8.27 -33.05 -37.24
C GLY A 366 -7.37 -34.09 -36.57
N VAL A 367 -6.52 -33.68 -35.62
CA VAL A 367 -5.55 -34.55 -34.92
C VAL A 367 -5.71 -34.40 -33.41
N SER A 368 -5.40 -33.22 -32.88
CA SER A 368 -5.53 -32.90 -31.46
C SER A 368 -6.95 -32.48 -31.11
N ALA A 369 -7.64 -31.83 -32.05
CA ALA A 369 -9.03 -31.44 -31.89
C ALA A 369 -9.84 -31.58 -33.18
N THR A 370 -11.15 -31.68 -32.99
CA THR A 370 -12.17 -31.86 -34.02
C THR A 370 -12.96 -30.56 -34.21
N ALA A 371 -14.05 -30.60 -34.98
CA ALA A 371 -14.80 -29.39 -35.34
C ALA A 371 -15.37 -28.67 -34.12
N LEU A 372 -15.17 -27.36 -34.02
CA LEU A 372 -15.51 -26.57 -32.83
C LEU A 372 -17.03 -26.28 -32.78
N VAL A 373 -17.83 -27.33 -32.58
CA VAL A 373 -19.29 -27.31 -32.59
C VAL A 373 -19.89 -28.07 -31.39
N SER A 374 -19.11 -28.23 -30.31
CA SER A 374 -19.67 -28.71 -29.03
C SER A 374 -20.73 -27.73 -28.52
N LEU A 375 -21.67 -28.24 -27.72
CA LEU A 375 -22.86 -27.48 -27.36
C LEU A 375 -22.52 -26.17 -26.62
N ASP A 376 -21.53 -26.24 -25.74
CA ASP A 376 -20.98 -25.09 -25.02
C ASP A 376 -20.35 -24.04 -25.94
N ILE A 377 -19.59 -24.44 -26.97
CA ILE A 377 -19.02 -23.54 -27.99
C ILE A 377 -20.14 -22.90 -28.82
N VAL A 378 -21.12 -23.67 -29.29
CA VAL A 378 -22.23 -23.11 -30.07
C VAL A 378 -23.03 -22.10 -29.23
N GLY A 379 -23.28 -22.42 -27.96
CA GLY A 379 -23.90 -21.52 -27.00
C GLY A 379 -23.07 -20.26 -26.75
N HIS A 380 -21.75 -20.40 -26.56
CA HIS A 380 -20.78 -19.32 -26.37
C HIS A 380 -20.81 -18.32 -27.55
N GLU A 381 -20.75 -18.81 -28.79
CA GLU A 381 -20.76 -17.93 -29.97
C GLU A 381 -22.08 -17.14 -30.10
N ILE A 382 -23.21 -17.76 -29.77
CA ILE A 382 -24.51 -17.06 -29.80
C ILE A 382 -24.65 -16.09 -28.61
N ALA A 383 -24.05 -16.42 -27.47
CA ALA A 383 -24.03 -15.55 -26.30
C ALA A 383 -23.24 -14.26 -26.55
N HIS A 384 -22.21 -14.26 -27.40
CA HIS A 384 -21.60 -13.02 -27.90
C HIS A 384 -22.62 -12.12 -28.63
N ALA A 385 -23.50 -12.69 -29.44
CA ALA A 385 -24.55 -11.93 -30.11
C ALA A 385 -25.58 -11.38 -29.10
N VAL A 386 -25.92 -12.15 -28.05
CA VAL A 386 -26.76 -11.66 -26.95
C VAL A 386 -26.09 -10.48 -26.24
N THR A 387 -24.77 -10.56 -25.98
CA THR A 387 -23.98 -9.47 -25.39
C THR A 387 -23.99 -8.24 -26.30
N GLU A 388 -23.75 -8.38 -27.60
CA GLU A 388 -23.78 -7.27 -28.58
C GLU A 388 -25.15 -6.56 -28.58
N HIS A 389 -26.24 -7.33 -28.52
CA HIS A 389 -27.62 -6.82 -28.53
C HIS A 389 -28.18 -6.52 -27.13
N SER A 390 -27.33 -6.40 -26.12
CA SER A 390 -27.71 -5.99 -24.77
C SER A 390 -26.74 -4.95 -24.19
N ALA A 391 -25.74 -5.37 -23.40
CA ALA A 391 -24.74 -4.46 -22.81
C ALA A 391 -23.79 -3.86 -23.86
N GLY A 392 -23.54 -4.58 -24.96
CA GLY A 392 -22.59 -4.19 -26.00
C GLY A 392 -21.16 -4.08 -25.50
N LEU A 393 -20.75 -4.99 -24.60
CA LEU A 393 -19.44 -5.00 -23.96
C LEU A 393 -18.31 -4.94 -25.00
N VAL A 394 -17.47 -3.90 -24.90
CA VAL A 394 -16.31 -3.71 -25.77
C VAL A 394 -15.35 -4.87 -25.58
N TYR A 395 -14.96 -5.49 -26.68
CA TYR A 395 -14.11 -6.68 -26.70
C TYR A 395 -12.62 -6.34 -26.46
N SER A 396 -12.31 -5.78 -25.28
CA SER A 396 -10.96 -5.42 -24.85
C SER A 396 -10.88 -5.28 -23.32
N TYR A 397 -9.75 -5.68 -22.73
CA TYR A 397 -9.49 -5.62 -21.28
C TYR A 397 -10.64 -6.22 -20.46
N GLU A 398 -11.02 -5.64 -19.31
CA GLU A 398 -12.04 -6.25 -18.44
C GLU A 398 -13.42 -6.34 -19.10
N SER A 399 -13.83 -5.34 -19.88
CA SER A 399 -15.11 -5.42 -20.59
C SER A 399 -15.13 -6.58 -21.59
N GLY A 400 -13.99 -6.88 -22.21
CA GLY A 400 -13.84 -8.04 -23.08
C GLY A 400 -13.77 -9.35 -22.30
N ALA A 401 -13.12 -9.37 -21.15
CA ALA A 401 -13.08 -10.54 -20.26
C ALA A 401 -14.48 -10.92 -19.73
N LEU A 402 -15.30 -9.93 -19.39
CA LEU A 402 -16.72 -10.12 -19.07
C LEU A 402 -17.51 -10.63 -20.28
N ASN A 403 -17.22 -10.12 -21.49
CA ASN A 403 -17.87 -10.60 -22.71
C ASN A 403 -17.60 -12.09 -22.94
N GLU A 404 -16.33 -12.51 -22.83
CA GLU A 404 -15.93 -13.92 -22.85
C GLU A 404 -16.58 -14.74 -21.74
N SER A 405 -16.55 -14.25 -20.50
CA SER A 405 -17.10 -14.98 -19.36
C SER A 405 -18.61 -15.15 -19.43
N PHE A 406 -19.38 -14.14 -19.85
CA PHE A 406 -20.82 -14.32 -20.07
C PHE A 406 -21.11 -15.34 -21.16
N SER A 407 -20.30 -15.37 -22.23
CA SER A 407 -20.42 -16.40 -23.25
C SER A 407 -20.14 -17.80 -22.71
N ASP A 408 -19.11 -17.95 -21.86
CA ASP A 408 -18.82 -19.20 -21.15
C ASP A 408 -19.96 -19.62 -20.21
N ILE A 409 -20.46 -18.69 -19.39
CA ILE A 409 -21.55 -18.90 -18.45
C ILE A 409 -22.79 -19.47 -19.16
N PHE A 410 -23.23 -18.84 -20.24
CA PHE A 410 -24.43 -19.29 -20.94
C PHE A 410 -24.16 -20.55 -21.76
N GLY A 411 -23.01 -20.66 -22.43
CA GLY A 411 -22.62 -21.89 -23.13
C GLY A 411 -22.65 -23.10 -22.21
N GLN A 412 -22.03 -22.99 -21.04
CA GLN A 412 -21.98 -24.07 -20.06
C GLN A 412 -23.36 -24.37 -19.45
N SER A 413 -24.16 -23.34 -19.17
CA SER A 413 -25.53 -23.52 -18.65
C SER A 413 -26.44 -24.24 -19.65
N ILE A 414 -26.27 -23.98 -20.96
CA ILE A 414 -27.00 -24.69 -22.03
C ILE A 414 -26.61 -26.17 -22.05
N GLU A 415 -25.33 -26.50 -21.87
CA GLU A 415 -24.88 -27.89 -21.79
C GLU A 415 -25.49 -28.60 -20.56
N PHE A 416 -25.44 -27.97 -19.38
CA PHE A 416 -26.06 -28.53 -18.17
C PHE A 416 -27.58 -28.73 -18.32
N GLU A 417 -28.29 -27.84 -19.01
CA GLU A 417 -29.74 -27.98 -19.22
C GLU A 417 -30.07 -29.17 -20.14
N ASN A 418 -29.27 -29.42 -21.17
CA ASN A 418 -29.53 -30.47 -22.16
C ASN A 418 -28.97 -31.83 -21.74
N PHE A 419 -27.78 -31.85 -21.13
CA PHE A 419 -27.04 -33.07 -20.79
C PHE A 419 -26.49 -33.06 -19.36
N PRO A 420 -27.36 -32.93 -18.33
CA PRO A 420 -26.92 -32.75 -16.94
C PRO A 420 -26.08 -33.91 -16.39
N GLU A 421 -26.16 -35.12 -16.96
CA GLU A 421 -25.37 -36.27 -16.51
C GLU A 421 -23.95 -36.33 -17.11
N THR A 422 -23.70 -35.60 -18.19
CA THR A 422 -22.40 -35.60 -18.88
C THR A 422 -21.74 -34.23 -18.95
N ALA A 423 -22.49 -33.15 -18.69
CA ALA A 423 -21.97 -31.80 -18.58
C ALA A 423 -20.89 -31.71 -17.49
N SER A 424 -19.87 -30.91 -17.75
CA SER A 424 -18.77 -30.65 -16.82
C SER A 424 -18.53 -29.14 -16.70
N TRP A 425 -17.66 -28.70 -15.80
CA TRP A 425 -17.24 -27.29 -15.73
C TRP A 425 -16.00 -27.00 -16.58
N ASN A 426 -15.68 -27.88 -17.55
CA ASN A 426 -14.56 -27.74 -18.47
C ASN A 426 -15.09 -27.39 -19.86
N LEU A 427 -14.77 -26.19 -20.32
CA LEU A 427 -15.23 -25.72 -21.63
C LEU A 427 -14.41 -26.32 -22.75
N ALA A 428 -15.12 -26.71 -23.79
CA ALA A 428 -14.62 -27.30 -25.01
C ALA A 428 -13.74 -28.53 -24.74
N ASP A 429 -14.08 -29.34 -23.73
CA ASP A 429 -13.38 -30.59 -23.46
C ASP A 429 -13.71 -31.66 -24.52
N GLN A 430 -14.95 -31.68 -25.02
CA GLN A 430 -15.44 -32.64 -26.02
C GLN A 430 -14.72 -32.56 -27.37
N ILE A 431 -14.15 -31.40 -27.75
CA ILE A 431 -13.52 -31.23 -29.06
C ILE A 431 -12.16 -31.95 -29.14
N TYR A 432 -11.52 -32.19 -27.99
CA TYR A 432 -10.18 -32.78 -27.92
C TYR A 432 -10.22 -34.30 -27.98
N THR A 433 -9.28 -34.89 -28.71
CA THR A 433 -9.26 -36.34 -28.96
C THR A 433 -8.62 -37.17 -27.84
N ASP A 434 -7.96 -36.52 -26.88
CA ASP A 434 -7.32 -37.17 -25.73
C ASP A 434 -8.30 -37.43 -24.56
N GLY A 435 -9.47 -36.80 -24.59
CA GLY A 435 -10.50 -36.88 -23.55
C GLY A 435 -10.08 -36.26 -22.21
N THR A 436 -9.03 -35.44 -22.20
CA THR A 436 -8.50 -34.80 -20.99
C THR A 436 -8.19 -33.32 -21.16
N SER A 437 -7.93 -32.85 -22.38
CA SER A 437 -7.67 -31.44 -22.67
C SER A 437 -8.99 -30.65 -22.74
N MET A 438 -8.92 -29.38 -22.37
CA MET A 438 -10.02 -28.41 -22.42
C MET A 438 -9.44 -27.04 -22.76
N ILE A 439 -10.27 -26.09 -23.19
CA ILE A 439 -9.80 -24.72 -23.45
C ILE A 439 -9.76 -23.92 -22.14
N ARG A 440 -10.79 -24.04 -21.31
CA ARG A 440 -10.92 -23.33 -20.02
C ARG A 440 -11.56 -24.25 -18.98
N SER A 441 -11.31 -23.98 -17.71
CA SER A 441 -12.02 -24.61 -16.60
C SER A 441 -12.67 -23.53 -15.75
N MET A 442 -13.99 -23.60 -15.56
CA MET A 442 -14.70 -22.65 -14.70
C MET A 442 -14.53 -23.00 -13.21
N SER A 443 -14.35 -24.28 -12.88
CA SER A 443 -14.18 -24.73 -11.49
C SER A 443 -12.74 -24.62 -10.99
N ASN A 444 -11.75 -24.59 -11.89
CA ASN A 444 -10.36 -24.33 -11.56
C ASN A 444 -9.62 -23.62 -12.72
N PRO A 445 -9.84 -22.30 -12.91
CA PRO A 445 -9.17 -21.53 -13.97
C PRO A 445 -7.65 -21.63 -13.95
N ASN A 446 -7.06 -21.73 -12.76
CA ASN A 446 -5.61 -21.77 -12.56
C ASN A 446 -4.96 -22.98 -13.27
N ASP A 447 -5.65 -24.13 -13.36
CA ASP A 447 -5.15 -25.30 -14.09
C ASP A 447 -4.99 -25.05 -15.60
N GLN A 448 -5.68 -24.05 -16.15
CA GLN A 448 -5.57 -23.62 -17.55
C GLN A 448 -4.71 -22.35 -17.72
N GLY A 449 -4.04 -21.90 -16.66
CA GLY A 449 -3.23 -20.67 -16.69
C GLY A 449 -4.07 -19.39 -16.75
N GLN A 450 -5.32 -19.44 -16.30
CA GLN A 450 -6.22 -18.29 -16.18
C GLN A 450 -6.38 -17.93 -14.69
N PRO A 451 -6.51 -16.63 -14.33
CA PRO A 451 -6.75 -16.24 -12.95
C PRO A 451 -8.14 -16.63 -12.47
N ASP A 452 -8.23 -17.14 -11.24
CA ASP A 452 -9.47 -17.27 -10.47
C ASP A 452 -9.71 -16.06 -9.53
N THR A 453 -8.66 -15.27 -9.26
CA THR A 453 -8.69 -14.08 -8.40
C THR A 453 -8.37 -12.81 -9.20
N TYR A 454 -9.18 -11.76 -9.01
CA TYR A 454 -8.98 -10.44 -9.63
C TYR A 454 -7.66 -9.82 -9.21
N LEU A 455 -6.82 -9.46 -10.20
CA LEU A 455 -5.44 -9.00 -9.99
C LEU A 455 -4.53 -9.97 -9.20
N GLY A 456 -4.92 -11.25 -9.13
CA GLY A 456 -4.16 -12.33 -8.48
C GLY A 456 -2.96 -12.84 -9.30
N ASP A 457 -2.43 -13.99 -8.91
CA ASP A 457 -1.12 -14.50 -9.35
C ASP A 457 -1.04 -14.73 -10.87
N LEU A 458 -2.13 -15.19 -11.47
CA LEU A 458 -2.21 -15.49 -12.91
C LEU A 458 -2.86 -14.36 -13.73
N TRP A 459 -3.03 -13.17 -13.15
CA TRP A 459 -3.65 -12.04 -13.85
C TRP A 459 -2.86 -11.61 -15.09
N TYR A 460 -3.55 -11.49 -16.23
CA TYR A 460 -2.94 -11.02 -17.46
C TYR A 460 -3.00 -9.48 -17.56
N SER A 461 -1.83 -8.84 -17.48
CA SER A 461 -1.67 -7.37 -17.56
C SER A 461 -1.17 -6.85 -18.93
N GLY A 462 -0.94 -7.74 -19.88
CA GLY A 462 -0.41 -7.40 -21.21
C GLY A 462 -1.44 -6.80 -22.17
N SER A 463 -1.00 -6.45 -23.39
CA SER A 463 -1.89 -5.98 -24.47
C SER A 463 -2.23 -7.06 -25.51
N GLY A 464 -1.68 -8.27 -25.37
CA GLY A 464 -2.05 -9.41 -26.21
C GLY A 464 -3.47 -9.86 -25.91
N ASP A 465 -4.08 -10.61 -26.83
CA ASP A 465 -5.44 -11.11 -26.64
C ASP A 465 -6.45 -9.99 -26.25
N ASN A 466 -6.36 -8.85 -26.94
CA ASN A 466 -7.15 -7.65 -26.68
C ASN A 466 -7.07 -7.12 -25.22
N GLY A 467 -6.01 -7.42 -24.47
CA GLY A 467 -5.91 -7.11 -23.04
C GLY A 467 -6.24 -8.30 -22.14
N GLY A 468 -6.04 -9.52 -22.63
CA GLY A 468 -6.25 -10.76 -21.88
C GLY A 468 -7.71 -11.17 -21.73
N VAL A 469 -8.56 -10.93 -22.73
CA VAL A 469 -10.01 -11.20 -22.62
C VAL A 469 -10.30 -12.68 -22.34
N HIS A 470 -9.57 -13.61 -22.97
CA HIS A 470 -9.72 -15.04 -22.73
C HIS A 470 -8.93 -15.53 -21.51
N TYR A 471 -7.99 -14.74 -20.99
CA TYR A 471 -7.30 -15.08 -19.74
C TYR A 471 -8.14 -14.66 -18.56
N ASN A 472 -8.40 -13.36 -18.45
CA ASN A 472 -9.00 -12.75 -17.27
C ASN A 472 -10.48 -13.10 -17.11
N SER A 473 -11.14 -13.71 -18.11
CA SER A 473 -12.50 -14.27 -17.99
C SER A 473 -12.61 -15.35 -16.91
N GLY A 474 -11.49 -15.99 -16.54
CA GLY A 474 -11.40 -16.96 -15.45
C GLY A 474 -11.99 -16.47 -14.12
N VAL A 475 -11.86 -15.19 -13.80
CA VAL A 475 -12.36 -14.59 -12.55
C VAL A 475 -13.88 -14.68 -12.45
N GLN A 476 -14.62 -14.21 -13.47
CA GLN A 476 -16.08 -14.31 -13.46
C GLN A 476 -16.57 -15.75 -13.72
N ASN A 477 -15.79 -16.56 -14.44
CA ASN A 477 -16.10 -17.98 -14.61
C ASN A 477 -16.09 -18.73 -13.27
N PHE A 478 -15.07 -18.50 -12.43
CA PHE A 478 -14.99 -19.09 -11.11
C PHE A 478 -16.04 -18.52 -10.16
N TRP A 479 -16.32 -17.21 -10.24
CA TRP A 479 -17.46 -16.61 -9.54
C TRP A 479 -18.78 -17.33 -9.85
N TYR A 480 -19.05 -17.59 -11.13
CA TYR A 480 -20.28 -18.27 -11.55
C TYR A 480 -20.33 -19.71 -11.06
N TYR A 481 -19.21 -20.44 -11.14
CA TYR A 481 -19.09 -21.78 -10.55
C TYR A 481 -19.41 -21.77 -9.05
N LEU A 482 -18.82 -20.84 -8.29
CA LEU A 482 -19.01 -20.74 -6.84
C LEU A 482 -20.46 -20.45 -6.46
N ILE A 483 -21.17 -19.56 -7.16
CA ILE A 483 -22.59 -19.34 -6.86
C ILE A 483 -23.45 -20.56 -7.24
N VAL A 484 -23.08 -21.33 -8.27
CA VAL A 484 -23.84 -22.53 -8.67
C VAL A 484 -23.62 -23.70 -7.70
N GLU A 485 -22.37 -24.05 -7.42
CA GLU A 485 -21.98 -25.27 -6.69
C GLU A 485 -21.63 -25.03 -5.22
N GLY A 486 -21.36 -23.78 -4.83
CA GLY A 486 -20.77 -23.42 -3.55
C GLY A 486 -19.28 -23.77 -3.47
N GLY A 487 -18.63 -23.37 -2.37
CA GLY A 487 -17.23 -23.73 -2.15
C GLY A 487 -16.59 -22.95 -1.01
N THR A 488 -15.53 -23.54 -0.44
CA THR A 488 -14.71 -22.92 0.61
C THR A 488 -13.26 -22.85 0.16
N GLY A 489 -12.55 -21.78 0.49
CA GLY A 489 -11.14 -21.64 0.12
C GLY A 489 -10.51 -20.36 0.66
N THR A 490 -9.29 -20.08 0.22
CA THR A 490 -8.60 -18.81 0.42
C THR A 490 -8.07 -18.37 -0.92
N ASN A 491 -8.35 -17.14 -1.33
CA ASN A 491 -7.91 -16.60 -2.62
C ASN A 491 -6.48 -16.02 -2.56
N ASP A 492 -5.95 -15.56 -3.70
CA ASP A 492 -4.57 -15.06 -3.84
C ASP A 492 -4.26 -13.86 -2.94
N ILE A 493 -5.27 -13.11 -2.50
CA ILE A 493 -5.13 -11.94 -1.61
C ILE A 493 -5.35 -12.27 -0.13
N GLY A 494 -5.45 -13.56 0.22
CA GLY A 494 -5.57 -14.03 1.60
C GLY A 494 -6.98 -14.01 2.20
N TYR A 495 -8.02 -13.73 1.41
CA TYR A 495 -9.41 -13.75 1.87
C TYR A 495 -9.93 -15.19 1.93
N THR A 496 -10.30 -15.66 3.13
CA THR A 496 -10.96 -16.96 3.33
C THR A 496 -12.46 -16.81 3.12
N TYR A 497 -13.03 -17.65 2.25
CA TYR A 497 -14.43 -17.58 1.85
C TYR A 497 -15.18 -18.90 2.09
N ASP A 498 -16.49 -18.79 2.29
CA ASP A 498 -17.46 -19.90 2.37
C ASP A 498 -18.74 -19.54 1.59
N VAL A 499 -18.73 -19.86 0.29
CA VAL A 499 -19.84 -19.53 -0.62
C VAL A 499 -20.90 -20.63 -0.55
N SER A 500 -22.11 -20.24 -0.16
CA SER A 500 -23.29 -21.11 -0.22
C SER A 500 -23.82 -21.26 -1.65
N ALA A 501 -24.07 -22.50 -2.09
CA ALA A 501 -24.62 -22.79 -3.40
C ALA A 501 -26.08 -22.29 -3.55
N ILE A 502 -26.37 -21.56 -4.62
CA ILE A 502 -27.73 -21.12 -4.99
C ILE A 502 -28.30 -21.93 -6.17
N GLY A 503 -27.45 -22.72 -6.83
CA GLY A 503 -27.81 -23.60 -7.93
C GLY A 503 -27.99 -22.88 -9.28
N LEU A 504 -27.96 -23.67 -10.35
CA LEU A 504 -27.95 -23.20 -11.74
C LEU A 504 -29.15 -22.31 -12.08
N GLU A 505 -30.36 -22.68 -11.63
CA GLU A 505 -31.59 -21.95 -11.95
C GLU A 505 -31.58 -20.51 -11.41
N ALA A 506 -31.05 -20.29 -10.21
CA ALA A 506 -30.97 -18.96 -9.62
C ALA A 506 -29.79 -18.15 -10.20
N ALA A 507 -28.63 -18.79 -10.32
CA ALA A 507 -27.40 -18.17 -10.83
C ALA A 507 -27.58 -17.65 -12.27
N GLN A 508 -28.20 -18.43 -13.16
CA GLN A 508 -28.39 -18.01 -14.56
C GLN A 508 -29.33 -16.80 -14.70
N GLN A 509 -30.34 -16.67 -13.83
CA GLN A 509 -31.23 -15.51 -13.80
C GLN A 509 -30.50 -14.25 -13.37
N ILE A 510 -29.60 -14.38 -12.39
CA ILE A 510 -28.75 -13.28 -11.90
C ILE A 510 -27.77 -12.86 -12.99
N ALA A 511 -27.05 -13.81 -13.61
CA ALA A 511 -26.10 -13.53 -14.68
C ALA A 511 -26.78 -12.88 -15.90
N TYR A 512 -27.94 -13.40 -16.33
CA TYR A 512 -28.71 -12.82 -17.44
C TYR A 512 -29.19 -11.40 -17.14
N ARG A 513 -29.74 -11.17 -15.94
CA ARG A 513 -30.21 -9.83 -15.55
C ARG A 513 -29.05 -8.86 -15.40
N ASN A 514 -27.91 -9.30 -14.88
CA ASN A 514 -26.67 -8.52 -14.81
C ASN A 514 -26.28 -8.00 -16.19
N LEU A 515 -26.03 -8.92 -17.13
CA LEU A 515 -25.65 -8.60 -18.50
C LEU A 515 -26.68 -7.69 -19.19
N THR A 516 -27.97 -8.04 -19.15
CA THR A 516 -28.97 -7.41 -20.01
C THR A 516 -29.59 -6.13 -19.46
N THR A 517 -29.47 -5.90 -18.15
CA THR A 517 -30.14 -4.77 -17.47
C THR A 517 -29.15 -3.73 -16.93
N TYR A 518 -28.01 -4.15 -16.39
CA TYR A 518 -27.13 -3.27 -15.63
C TYR A 518 -25.84 -2.90 -16.36
N LEU A 519 -25.27 -3.84 -17.12
CA LEU A 519 -24.00 -3.58 -17.79
C LEU A 519 -24.14 -2.71 -19.03
N THR A 520 -23.06 -2.01 -19.33
CA THR A 520 -22.91 -1.11 -20.49
C THR A 520 -21.62 -1.43 -21.23
N SER A 521 -21.41 -0.81 -22.39
CA SER A 521 -20.32 -1.19 -23.28
C SER A 521 -18.91 -1.11 -22.69
N THR A 522 -18.70 -0.32 -21.63
CA THR A 522 -17.38 -0.16 -20.99
C THR A 522 -17.34 -0.70 -19.57
N SER A 523 -18.34 -1.48 -19.16
CA SER A 523 -18.40 -2.05 -17.81
C SER A 523 -17.16 -2.89 -17.49
N GLN A 524 -16.65 -2.69 -16.28
CA GLN A 524 -15.50 -3.37 -15.68
C GLN A 524 -15.98 -4.43 -14.67
N TYR A 525 -15.07 -5.19 -14.05
CA TYR A 525 -15.43 -6.22 -13.06
C TYR A 525 -16.29 -5.67 -11.91
N ILE A 526 -16.00 -4.45 -11.47
CA ILE A 526 -16.79 -3.81 -10.41
C ILE A 526 -18.22 -3.46 -10.82
N ASP A 527 -18.44 -3.10 -12.09
CA ASP A 527 -19.79 -2.87 -12.61
C ASP A 527 -20.54 -4.20 -12.70
N ALA A 528 -19.84 -5.28 -13.06
CA ALA A 528 -20.38 -6.65 -13.06
C ALA A 528 -20.77 -7.11 -11.66
N ARG A 529 -19.96 -6.78 -10.64
CA ARG A 529 -20.29 -7.03 -9.23
C ARG A 529 -21.57 -6.30 -8.82
N ALA A 530 -21.59 -4.98 -8.95
CA ALA A 530 -22.74 -4.16 -8.58
C ALA A 530 -24.01 -4.57 -9.33
N GLY A 531 -23.89 -4.88 -10.63
CA GLY A 531 -25.00 -5.37 -11.44
C GLY A 531 -25.52 -6.75 -11.01
N ALA A 532 -24.64 -7.67 -10.60
CA ALA A 532 -25.02 -8.99 -10.09
C ALA A 532 -25.73 -8.88 -8.72
N GLU A 533 -25.17 -8.08 -7.80
CA GLU A 533 -25.76 -7.82 -6.49
C GLU A 533 -27.16 -7.20 -6.63
N GLN A 534 -27.30 -6.17 -7.47
CA GLN A 534 -28.61 -5.56 -7.76
C GLN A 534 -29.56 -6.52 -8.49
N ALA A 535 -29.05 -7.43 -9.33
CA ALA A 535 -29.86 -8.47 -9.94
C ALA A 535 -30.41 -9.46 -8.91
N ALA A 536 -29.60 -9.87 -7.93
CA ALA A 536 -30.02 -10.74 -6.84
C ALA A 536 -31.07 -10.05 -5.95
N ILE A 537 -30.86 -8.77 -5.59
CA ILE A 537 -31.85 -7.97 -4.83
C ILE A 537 -33.19 -7.89 -5.57
N ASP A 538 -33.16 -7.61 -6.88
CA ASP A 538 -34.37 -7.45 -7.68
C ASP A 538 -35.18 -8.75 -7.81
N LEU A 539 -34.50 -9.89 -7.86
CA LEU A 539 -35.10 -11.20 -8.08
C LEU A 539 -35.54 -11.87 -6.77
N TYR A 540 -34.73 -11.75 -5.71
CA TYR A 540 -34.84 -12.53 -4.48
C TYR A 540 -34.91 -11.67 -3.20
N GLY A 541 -34.31 -10.48 -3.20
CA GLY A 541 -34.32 -9.53 -2.09
C GLY A 541 -32.95 -9.38 -1.41
N GLU A 542 -32.76 -8.29 -0.67
CA GLU A 542 -31.49 -7.90 -0.02
C GLU A 542 -31.12 -8.75 1.21
N GLU A 543 -32.07 -9.49 1.78
CA GLU A 543 -31.84 -10.44 2.89
C GLU A 543 -31.92 -11.90 2.41
N SER A 544 -31.73 -12.15 1.11
CA SER A 544 -31.86 -13.48 0.53
C SER A 544 -30.51 -14.22 0.49
N THR A 545 -30.56 -15.54 0.58
CA THR A 545 -29.37 -16.40 0.42
C THR A 545 -28.70 -16.20 -0.94
N GLU A 546 -29.48 -15.89 -1.98
CA GLU A 546 -28.95 -15.58 -3.31
C GLU A 546 -28.13 -14.29 -3.34
N TYR A 547 -28.59 -13.24 -2.64
CA TYR A 547 -27.82 -12.01 -2.52
C TYR A 547 -26.55 -12.23 -1.71
N GLU A 548 -26.64 -12.87 -0.55
CA GLU A 548 -25.48 -13.18 0.31
C GLU A 548 -24.44 -14.03 -0.44
N SER A 549 -24.87 -15.07 -1.18
CA SER A 549 -23.99 -15.92 -1.98
C SER A 549 -23.30 -15.14 -3.12
N VAL A 550 -24.01 -14.24 -3.80
CA VAL A 550 -23.43 -13.40 -4.86
C VAL A 550 -22.35 -12.48 -4.29
N VAL A 551 -22.61 -11.85 -3.15
CA VAL A 551 -21.65 -10.97 -2.45
C VAL A 551 -20.41 -11.78 -2.07
N GLU A 552 -20.61 -12.93 -1.41
CA GLU A 552 -19.51 -13.76 -0.92
C GLU A 552 -18.68 -14.36 -2.06
N ALA A 553 -19.30 -14.75 -3.17
CA ALA A 553 -18.58 -15.22 -4.35
C ALA A 553 -17.74 -14.11 -5.01
N TRP A 554 -18.22 -12.86 -5.03
CA TRP A 554 -17.42 -11.74 -5.54
C TRP A 554 -16.23 -11.42 -4.64
N ASN A 555 -16.40 -11.56 -3.32
CA ASN A 555 -15.30 -11.50 -2.36
C ASN A 555 -14.30 -12.64 -2.59
N ALA A 556 -14.80 -13.87 -2.80
CA ALA A 556 -13.97 -15.04 -3.09
C ALA A 556 -13.07 -14.83 -4.31
N VAL A 557 -13.57 -14.21 -5.38
CA VAL A 557 -12.77 -13.90 -6.57
C VAL A 557 -12.03 -12.55 -6.51
N GLY A 558 -12.02 -11.89 -5.35
CA GLY A 558 -11.20 -10.69 -5.09
C GLY A 558 -11.63 -9.41 -5.80
N VAL A 559 -12.84 -9.35 -6.37
CA VAL A 559 -13.35 -8.11 -7.00
C VAL A 559 -13.94 -7.22 -5.90
N PRO A 560 -13.43 -6.00 -5.65
CA PRO A 560 -13.92 -5.15 -4.56
C PRO A 560 -15.35 -4.66 -4.78
N SER A 561 -16.08 -4.41 -3.68
CA SER A 561 -17.44 -3.87 -3.73
C SER A 561 -17.46 -2.46 -4.33
N ALA A 562 -18.51 -2.10 -5.05
CA ALA A 562 -18.73 -0.73 -5.50
C ALA A 562 -19.13 0.19 -4.34
N ASP A 563 -19.86 -0.35 -3.39
CA ASP A 563 -20.22 0.32 -2.14
C ASP A 563 -19.06 0.18 -1.14
N PRO A 564 -18.93 1.12 -0.18
CA PRO A 564 -17.94 0.95 0.88
C PRO A 564 -18.25 -0.32 1.67
N VAL A 565 -17.22 -1.01 2.14
CA VAL A 565 -17.36 -2.21 2.98
C VAL A 565 -16.43 -2.06 4.16
N LEU A 566 -17.01 -2.01 5.36
CA LEU A 566 -16.25 -1.95 6.60
C LEU A 566 -15.68 -3.33 6.92
N SER A 567 -14.35 -3.39 7.04
CA SER A 567 -13.63 -4.51 7.62
C SER A 567 -12.88 -4.02 8.86
N VAL A 568 -12.93 -4.79 9.94
CA VAL A 568 -12.30 -4.46 11.23
C VAL A 568 -11.57 -5.68 11.78
N THR A 569 -10.65 -5.44 12.72
CA THR A 569 -9.96 -6.50 13.47
C THR A 569 -10.94 -7.34 14.31
N ASP A 570 -10.57 -8.59 14.58
CA ASP A 570 -11.31 -9.52 15.45
C ASP A 570 -11.39 -9.04 16.93
N ASP A 571 -12.10 -9.79 17.78
CA ASP A 571 -12.29 -9.51 19.21
C ASP A 571 -11.01 -9.11 19.96
N ILE A 572 -11.10 -8.10 20.82
CA ILE A 572 -9.97 -7.48 21.53
C ILE A 572 -9.95 -7.92 23.00
N ALA A 573 -8.81 -8.38 23.48
CA ALA A 573 -8.56 -8.67 24.89
C ALA A 573 -7.37 -7.88 25.41
N TYR A 574 -7.62 -6.97 26.34
CA TYR A 574 -6.61 -6.24 27.10
C TYR A 574 -5.99 -7.16 28.16
N ASN A 575 -4.74 -6.88 28.52
CA ASN A 575 -4.09 -7.54 29.66
C ASN A 575 -4.62 -6.96 30.99
N ASP A 576 -4.01 -7.35 32.11
CA ASP A 576 -4.28 -6.72 33.40
C ASP A 576 -3.84 -5.23 33.35
N VAL A 577 -4.80 -4.32 33.53
CA VAL A 577 -4.56 -2.86 33.52
C VAL A 577 -4.80 -2.28 34.91
N PRO A 578 -3.84 -1.57 35.50
CA PRO A 578 -4.05 -0.92 36.79
C PRO A 578 -5.15 0.15 36.78
N LEU A 579 -5.86 0.31 37.90
CA LEU A 579 -6.88 1.36 38.04
C LEU A 579 -6.31 2.76 37.77
N GLY A 580 -6.99 3.52 36.90
CA GLY A 580 -6.59 4.87 36.52
C GLY A 580 -5.56 4.94 35.38
N TYR A 581 -5.13 3.80 34.84
CA TYR A 581 -4.24 3.71 33.70
C TYR A 581 -4.98 3.30 32.44
N THR A 582 -4.45 3.69 31.28
CA THR A 582 -5.03 3.33 30.00
C THR A 582 -4.08 2.43 29.24
N GLN A 583 -4.51 1.22 28.89
CA GLN A 583 -3.82 0.42 27.87
C GLN A 583 -4.46 0.74 26.52
N ILE A 584 -3.64 1.01 25.50
CA ILE A 584 -4.07 1.27 24.13
C ILE A 584 -3.77 0.03 23.28
N ILE A 585 -4.72 -0.33 22.43
CA ILE A 585 -4.55 -1.33 21.37
C ILE A 585 -4.93 -0.66 20.04
N GLU A 586 -4.15 -0.93 19.01
CA GLU A 586 -4.40 -0.51 17.64
C GLU A 586 -5.43 -1.42 16.96
N VAL A 587 -6.43 -0.82 16.32
CA VAL A 587 -7.52 -1.49 15.62
C VAL A 587 -7.51 -1.04 14.17
N ASP A 588 -7.26 -1.97 13.27
CA ASP A 588 -7.28 -1.71 11.84
C ASP A 588 -8.70 -1.60 11.32
N ILE A 589 -8.98 -0.49 10.66
CA ILE A 589 -10.20 -0.23 9.92
C ILE A 589 -9.83 -0.19 8.44
N LEU A 590 -10.41 -1.10 7.66
CA LEU A 590 -10.19 -1.18 6.21
C LEU A 590 -11.51 -0.95 5.47
N ASN A 591 -11.46 -0.10 4.44
CA ASN A 591 -12.50 -0.05 3.44
C ASN A 591 -12.22 -1.06 2.32
N GLN A 592 -12.87 -2.23 2.36
CA GLN A 592 -12.75 -3.23 1.29
C GLN A 592 -13.57 -2.88 0.02
N GLY A 593 -14.33 -1.79 0.08
CA GLY A 593 -15.09 -1.26 -1.03
C GLY A 593 -14.38 -0.15 -1.79
N ASN A 594 -14.96 0.24 -2.93
CA ASN A 594 -14.49 1.34 -3.76
C ASN A 594 -15.30 2.63 -3.56
N GLY A 595 -16.42 2.56 -2.85
CA GLY A 595 -17.15 3.73 -2.36
C GLY A 595 -16.44 4.35 -1.15
N LEU A 596 -16.68 5.63 -0.89
CA LEU A 596 -16.15 6.29 0.31
C LEU A 596 -16.81 5.70 1.57
N LEU A 597 -16.04 4.98 2.38
CA LEU A 597 -16.49 4.48 3.67
C LEU A 597 -16.52 5.65 4.64
N THR A 598 -17.63 5.81 5.35
CA THR A 598 -17.86 6.80 6.39
C THR A 598 -18.32 6.08 7.64
N ILE A 599 -17.47 6.09 8.66
CA ILE A 599 -17.87 5.69 10.01
C ILE A 599 -18.58 6.88 10.64
N ASN A 600 -19.85 6.68 10.97
CA ASN A 600 -20.74 7.69 11.53
C ASN A 600 -20.65 7.76 13.05
N ASN A 601 -20.28 6.65 13.70
CA ASN A 601 -20.14 6.56 15.15
C ASN A 601 -19.32 5.32 15.54
N ILE A 602 -18.56 5.42 16.62
CA ILE A 602 -18.00 4.29 17.37
C ILE A 602 -18.44 4.47 18.82
N GLU A 603 -19.21 3.51 19.33
CA GLU A 603 -19.77 3.57 20.69
C GLU A 603 -19.42 2.32 21.49
N PHE A 604 -18.95 2.53 22.70
CA PHE A 604 -18.70 1.47 23.67
C PHE A 604 -19.89 1.37 24.63
N ASN A 605 -20.34 0.14 24.91
CA ASN A 605 -21.42 -0.08 25.89
C ASN A 605 -20.94 0.00 27.36
N HIS A 606 -19.65 0.29 27.60
CA HIS A 606 -19.04 0.47 28.90
C HIS A 606 -18.08 1.67 28.91
N ALA A 607 -18.09 2.45 30.00
CA ALA A 607 -17.40 3.75 30.08
C ALA A 607 -15.87 3.66 30.22
N ASP A 608 -15.36 2.49 30.61
CA ASP A 608 -13.93 2.23 30.77
C ASP A 608 -13.22 1.99 29.42
N PHE A 609 -13.96 1.99 28.30
CA PHE A 609 -13.39 1.87 26.97
C PHE A 609 -13.57 3.17 26.18
N SER A 610 -12.59 3.49 25.37
CA SER A 610 -12.51 4.73 24.59
C SER A 610 -11.86 4.49 23.24
N THR A 611 -11.99 5.46 22.34
CA THR A 611 -11.32 5.43 21.03
C THR A 611 -10.75 6.81 20.70
N SER A 612 -9.66 6.87 19.93
CA SER A 612 -9.06 8.12 19.47
C SER A 612 -10.01 8.94 18.58
N GLU A 613 -10.82 8.29 17.76
CA GLU A 613 -11.76 8.92 16.84
C GLU A 613 -13.10 8.19 16.83
N THR A 614 -14.21 8.94 16.84
CA THR A 614 -15.56 8.34 16.77
C THR A 614 -16.15 8.36 15.36
N THR A 615 -15.50 9.08 14.44
CA THR A 615 -15.93 9.22 13.04
C THR A 615 -14.72 9.35 12.13
N LEU A 616 -14.73 8.71 10.97
CA LEU A 616 -13.69 8.87 9.96
C LEU A 616 -14.22 8.59 8.55
N SER A 617 -13.43 8.91 7.53
CA SER A 617 -13.76 8.56 6.15
C SER A 617 -12.54 7.96 5.44
N LEU A 618 -12.74 6.82 4.79
CA LEU A 618 -11.71 6.10 4.05
C LEU A 618 -12.10 6.01 2.59
N GLY A 619 -11.16 6.38 1.73
CA GLY A 619 -11.22 6.15 0.30
C GLY A 619 -11.25 4.66 -0.05
N SER A 620 -11.37 4.39 -1.34
CA SER A 620 -11.35 3.03 -1.90
C SER A 620 -10.09 2.29 -1.49
N LEU A 621 -10.24 1.08 -0.93
CA LEU A 621 -9.13 0.21 -0.50
C LEU A 621 -8.17 0.84 0.51
N GLU A 622 -8.58 1.94 1.14
CA GLU A 622 -7.78 2.65 2.14
C GLU A 622 -8.01 2.00 3.51
N SER A 623 -6.92 1.85 4.26
CA SER A 623 -6.94 1.44 5.66
C SER A 623 -6.43 2.55 6.54
N THR A 624 -6.87 2.53 7.80
CA THR A 624 -6.32 3.35 8.87
C THR A 624 -6.36 2.55 10.16
N THR A 625 -5.62 3.00 11.15
CA THR A 625 -5.54 2.36 12.45
C THR A 625 -6.12 3.33 13.49
N LEU A 626 -7.02 2.82 14.33
CA LEU A 626 -7.61 3.55 15.45
C LEU A 626 -7.04 3.04 16.76
N GLU A 627 -6.88 3.93 17.73
CA GLU A 627 -6.48 3.54 19.07
C GLU A 627 -7.74 3.27 19.88
N PHE A 628 -7.86 2.06 20.45
CA PHE A 628 -8.88 1.71 21.43
C PHE A 628 -8.22 1.64 22.80
N GLY A 629 -8.68 2.47 23.74
CA GLY A 629 -8.14 2.56 25.10
C GLY A 629 -9.03 1.88 26.13
N PHE A 630 -8.45 1.12 27.06
CA PHE A 630 -9.12 0.58 28.24
C PHE A 630 -8.55 1.20 29.52
N THR A 631 -9.40 1.92 30.26
CA THR A 631 -9.13 2.57 31.55
C THR A 631 -10.04 2.02 32.64
N PRO A 632 -9.66 0.94 33.36
CA PRO A 632 -10.53 0.33 34.35
C PRO A 632 -10.81 1.27 35.52
N SER A 633 -12.08 1.39 35.87
CA SER A 633 -12.56 2.17 37.02
C SER A 633 -12.84 1.31 38.26
N GLU A 634 -12.88 -0.02 38.09
CA GLU A 634 -13.05 -0.99 39.18
C GLU A 634 -12.20 -2.25 38.99
N LEU A 635 -11.99 -3.00 40.08
CA LEU A 635 -11.20 -4.23 40.07
C LEU A 635 -11.98 -5.40 39.46
N GLY A 636 -11.29 -6.24 38.70
CA GLY A 636 -11.84 -7.45 38.09
C GLY A 636 -12.08 -7.34 36.59
N GLU A 637 -12.61 -8.42 36.01
CA GLU A 637 -12.84 -8.55 34.57
C GLU A 637 -14.05 -7.71 34.12
N ILE A 638 -13.84 -6.90 33.09
CA ILE A 638 -14.83 -6.04 32.46
C ILE A 638 -14.98 -6.51 31.00
N ASN A 639 -16.19 -6.88 30.62
CA ASN A 639 -16.54 -7.29 29.26
C ASN A 639 -17.51 -6.27 28.65
N ALA A 640 -17.26 -5.87 27.42
CA ALA A 640 -18.00 -4.83 26.71
C ALA A 640 -18.07 -5.13 25.19
N GLU A 641 -18.80 -4.28 24.46
CA GLU A 641 -18.88 -4.31 23.01
C GLU A 641 -18.61 -2.92 22.46
N ALA A 642 -17.83 -2.84 21.38
CA ALA A 642 -17.66 -1.64 20.56
C ALA A 642 -18.54 -1.77 19.31
N THR A 643 -19.51 -0.88 19.15
CA THR A 643 -20.38 -0.82 17.96
C THR A 643 -19.89 0.27 17.03
N ILE A 644 -19.49 -0.13 15.82
CA ILE A 644 -19.05 0.77 14.75
C ILE A 644 -20.18 0.88 13.73
N THR A 645 -20.78 2.07 13.62
CA THR A 645 -21.87 2.34 12.67
C THR A 645 -21.32 3.02 11.42
N SER A 646 -21.53 2.45 10.24
CA SER A 646 -20.97 2.99 8.99
C SER A 646 -21.94 2.93 7.81
N ASN A 647 -21.60 3.60 6.71
CA ASN A 647 -22.33 3.44 5.44
C ASN A 647 -21.90 2.19 4.64
N GLY A 648 -20.91 1.43 5.12
CA GLY A 648 -20.41 0.19 4.51
C GLY A 648 -20.69 -1.06 5.36
N GLY A 649 -21.71 -1.01 6.23
CA GLY A 649 -22.06 -2.07 7.18
C GLY A 649 -21.66 -1.71 8.61
N ASP A 650 -22.45 -2.17 9.59
CA ASP A 650 -22.15 -1.99 11.01
C ASP A 650 -21.34 -3.19 11.51
N ALA A 651 -20.34 -2.93 12.36
CA ALA A 651 -19.53 -3.96 13.00
C ALA A 651 -19.68 -3.90 14.53
N VAL A 652 -19.59 -5.06 15.17
CA VAL A 652 -19.56 -5.17 16.64
C VAL A 652 -18.33 -5.98 17.02
N ILE A 653 -17.44 -5.38 17.81
CA ILE A 653 -16.22 -6.01 18.30
C ILE A 653 -16.44 -6.33 19.78
N SER A 654 -16.23 -7.59 20.19
CA SER A 654 -16.22 -7.92 21.62
C SER A 654 -14.91 -7.44 22.22
N ILE A 655 -14.98 -6.71 23.33
CA ILE A 655 -13.79 -6.18 24.01
C ILE A 655 -13.80 -6.58 25.49
N SER A 656 -12.66 -7.01 26.02
CA SER A 656 -12.54 -7.39 27.43
C SER A 656 -11.22 -6.94 28.02
N GLY A 657 -11.20 -6.63 29.32
CA GLY A 657 -10.00 -6.26 30.05
C GLY A 657 -10.18 -6.47 31.55
N THR A 658 -9.09 -6.57 32.31
CA THR A 658 -9.14 -6.78 33.77
C THR A 658 -8.53 -5.61 34.51
N GLY A 659 -9.30 -4.96 35.38
CA GLY A 659 -8.79 -3.93 36.29
C GLY A 659 -8.05 -4.54 37.48
N VAL A 660 -6.81 -4.10 37.72
CA VAL A 660 -5.98 -4.53 38.87
C VAL A 660 -5.57 -3.35 39.74
N GLU A 661 -5.17 -3.60 40.99
CA GLU A 661 -4.63 -2.55 41.87
C GLU A 661 -3.17 -2.26 41.44
N PRO A 662 -2.75 -0.98 41.33
CA PRO A 662 -1.44 -0.60 40.80
C PRO A 662 -0.25 -1.19 41.58
N PRO A 663 0.94 -1.27 40.96
CA PRO A 663 2.13 -1.73 41.66
C PRO A 663 2.56 -0.64 42.65
N VAL A 664 3.24 -1.04 43.73
CA VAL A 664 3.77 -0.09 44.73
C VAL A 664 5.23 -0.44 44.97
N ILE A 665 6.13 0.40 44.48
CA ILE A 665 7.57 0.22 44.65
C ILE A 665 8.00 0.64 46.05
N SER A 666 8.90 -0.15 46.63
CA SER A 666 9.66 0.20 47.82
C SER A 666 11.11 -0.16 47.59
N VAL A 667 12.03 0.75 47.88
CA VAL A 667 13.47 0.52 47.74
C VAL A 667 14.15 0.64 49.10
N THR A 668 15.07 -0.26 49.42
CA THR A 668 15.79 -0.27 50.72
C THR A 668 17.22 -0.78 50.55
N PRO A 669 18.23 -0.11 51.15
CA PRO A 669 18.16 1.16 51.89
C PRO A 669 17.89 2.39 51.00
N GLU A 670 17.49 3.51 51.60
CA GLU A 670 17.22 4.79 50.89
C GLU A 670 18.50 5.51 50.43
N SER A 671 19.68 5.07 50.87
CA SER A 671 21.00 5.59 50.47
C SER A 671 22.09 4.55 50.73
N LEU A 672 23.22 4.66 50.02
CA LEU A 672 24.40 3.81 50.15
C LEU A 672 25.65 4.66 50.47
N GLU A 673 26.57 4.12 51.27
CA GLU A 673 27.83 4.80 51.61
C GLU A 673 29.01 3.82 51.74
N ALA A 674 30.20 4.20 51.29
CA ALA A 674 31.43 3.39 51.42
C ALA A 674 32.65 4.26 51.74
N ASP A 675 33.54 3.76 52.60
CA ASP A 675 34.85 4.35 52.91
C ASP A 675 35.94 3.38 52.41
N LEU A 676 36.71 3.77 51.39
CA LEU A 676 37.72 2.91 50.75
C LEU A 676 39.10 3.56 50.73
N PHE A 677 40.17 2.77 50.84
CA PHE A 677 41.49 3.22 50.37
C PHE A 677 41.57 3.10 48.85
N SER A 678 42.38 3.95 48.22
CA SER A 678 42.72 3.78 46.79
C SER A 678 43.23 2.35 46.54
N GLY A 679 42.64 1.65 45.56
CA GLY A 679 42.89 0.22 45.31
C GLY A 679 41.86 -0.77 45.88
N GLU A 680 40.91 -0.35 46.72
CA GLU A 680 39.92 -1.24 47.35
C GLU A 680 38.55 -1.24 46.65
N THR A 681 37.75 -2.28 46.88
CA THR A 681 36.35 -2.38 46.41
C THR A 681 35.38 -2.65 47.58
N SER A 682 34.11 -2.27 47.42
CA SER A 682 33.02 -2.55 48.36
C SER A 682 31.77 -3.03 47.63
N GLU A 683 31.13 -4.09 48.12
CA GLU A 683 29.83 -4.57 47.63
C GLU A 683 28.73 -4.24 48.65
N GLN A 684 27.62 -3.67 48.19
CA GLN A 684 26.42 -3.40 48.98
C GLN A 684 25.18 -3.94 48.27
N THR A 685 24.13 -4.26 49.02
CA THR A 685 22.88 -4.81 48.45
C THR A 685 21.75 -3.81 48.59
N LEU A 686 21.07 -3.56 47.47
CA LEU A 686 19.82 -2.83 47.37
C LEU A 686 18.68 -3.81 47.16
N THR A 687 17.53 -3.60 47.80
CA THR A 687 16.33 -4.42 47.62
C THR A 687 15.21 -3.57 47.05
N ILE A 688 14.67 -3.99 45.91
CA ILE A 688 13.43 -3.45 45.35
C ILE A 688 12.31 -4.43 45.67
N GLU A 689 11.22 -3.95 46.27
CA GLU A 689 10.04 -4.74 46.64
C GLU A 689 8.80 -4.18 45.95
N ASN A 690 7.94 -5.07 45.45
CA ASN A 690 6.62 -4.72 44.98
C ASN A 690 5.59 -5.01 46.07
N THR A 691 5.19 -3.99 46.79
CA THR A 691 4.17 -4.09 47.86
C THR A 691 2.74 -3.94 47.33
N GLY A 692 2.58 -3.69 46.02
CA GLY A 692 1.30 -3.59 45.32
C GLY A 692 0.76 -4.95 44.84
N THR A 693 -0.22 -4.93 43.93
CA THR A 693 -0.89 -6.16 43.48
C THR A 693 -0.72 -6.51 42.00
N SER A 694 -0.33 -5.56 41.15
CA SER A 694 0.09 -5.82 39.77
C SER A 694 1.61 -5.92 39.68
N SER A 695 2.14 -6.47 38.58
CA SER A 695 3.59 -6.56 38.37
C SER A 695 4.25 -5.19 38.30
N LEU A 696 5.33 -5.01 39.06
CA LEU A 696 6.18 -3.83 39.05
C LEU A 696 7.30 -4.03 38.03
N THR A 697 7.35 -3.21 36.99
CA THR A 697 8.51 -3.13 36.08
C THR A 697 9.37 -1.95 36.50
N TRP A 698 10.69 -2.16 36.54
CA TRP A 698 11.62 -1.13 36.96
C TRP A 698 12.92 -1.18 36.15
N GLN A 699 13.58 -0.03 36.06
CA GLN A 699 14.90 0.14 35.47
C GLN A 699 15.75 1.01 36.40
N MET A 700 17.05 0.80 36.38
CA MET A 700 18.01 1.50 37.22
C MET A 700 19.13 2.08 36.35
N SER A 701 19.42 3.35 36.58
CA SER A 701 20.54 4.06 35.99
C SER A 701 21.37 4.73 37.08
N VAL A 702 22.60 5.10 36.75
CA VAL A 702 23.43 5.95 37.60
C VAL A 702 23.31 7.36 37.04
N GLY A 703 22.79 8.30 37.84
CA GLY A 703 22.59 9.68 37.43
C GLY A 703 23.90 10.43 37.17
N GLU A 704 23.80 11.62 36.56
CA GLU A 704 24.96 12.47 36.30
C GLU A 704 25.78 12.78 37.56
N TYR A 705 27.08 13.01 37.40
CA TYR A 705 27.94 13.51 38.46
C TYR A 705 27.31 14.75 39.09
N GLY A 706 26.87 14.65 40.34
CA GLY A 706 26.52 15.83 41.12
C GLY A 706 27.76 16.73 41.18
N GLU A 707 27.63 17.99 40.76
CA GLU A 707 28.67 19.01 40.90
C GLU A 707 29.18 19.03 42.35
N THR A 708 30.28 18.32 42.66
CA THR A 708 31.28 18.59 43.70
C THR A 708 32.16 17.35 43.95
N ALA A 709 33.17 17.13 43.10
CA ALA A 709 34.42 16.56 43.60
C ALA A 709 35.11 17.64 44.47
N THR A 710 34.64 17.82 45.71
CA THR A 710 35.29 18.75 46.63
C THR A 710 36.56 18.12 47.18
N TYR A 711 37.69 18.44 46.54
CA TYR A 711 39.01 18.21 47.12
C TYR A 711 39.07 18.87 48.50
N LYS A 712 39.47 18.13 49.54
CA LYS A 712 39.77 18.68 50.88
C LYS A 712 41.11 19.45 50.85
N ALA A 713 41.33 20.34 49.88
CA ALA A 713 42.42 21.30 49.94
C ALA A 713 42.10 22.36 50.99
N ASN A 714 42.98 22.48 51.99
CA ASN A 714 42.82 23.39 53.11
C ASN A 714 42.49 24.84 52.68
N LYS A 715 41.49 25.43 53.34
CA LYS A 715 41.20 26.88 53.29
C LYS A 715 42.41 27.71 53.75
N GLN A 716 43.27 28.11 52.83
CA GLN A 716 44.08 29.33 52.98
C GLN A 716 44.75 29.65 51.65
N PHE A 717 44.26 30.64 50.89
CA PHE A 717 45.06 31.57 50.09
C PHE A 717 44.14 32.63 49.45
N ALA A 718 43.48 33.42 50.30
CA ALA A 718 42.92 34.70 49.88
C ALA A 718 43.99 35.78 50.01
N GLY A 719 44.66 36.09 48.91
CA GLY A 719 45.29 37.39 48.71
C GLY A 719 46.70 37.35 48.16
N TYR A 720 46.82 37.47 46.84
CA TYR A 720 47.79 38.36 46.19
C TYR A 720 47.25 38.74 44.81
N SER A 721 46.80 39.99 44.66
CA SER A 721 46.85 40.70 43.38
C SER A 721 48.32 40.94 43.03
N TYR A 722 48.75 40.94 41.76
CA TYR A 722 49.53 42.05 41.19
C TYR A 722 49.83 41.87 39.66
N PHE A 723 49.23 42.75 38.84
CA PHE A 723 49.73 43.50 37.66
C PHE A 723 50.20 42.82 36.36
N GLU A 724 49.61 43.33 35.27
CA GLU A 724 50.03 43.25 33.87
C GLU A 724 51.47 43.78 33.62
N ASP A 725 52.19 42.97 32.87
CA ASP A 725 53.05 43.22 31.69
C ASP A 725 53.94 44.48 31.57
N GLU A 726 55.23 44.24 31.25
CA GLU A 726 55.82 44.56 29.94
C GLU A 726 57.36 44.33 29.97
N HIS A 727 57.85 43.65 28.93
CA HIS A 727 59.26 43.44 28.54
C HIS A 727 60.09 42.38 29.28
N ASN A 728 60.09 41.13 28.78
CA ASN A 728 61.32 40.50 28.26
C ASN A 728 61.01 39.23 27.44
N GLN A 729 61.68 39.08 26.30
CA GLN A 729 61.66 37.85 25.51
C GLN A 729 62.49 36.75 26.19
N GLY A 730 61.99 35.51 26.16
CA GLY A 730 62.77 34.30 26.41
C GLY A 730 62.31 33.47 27.61
N ASN A 731 61.61 32.37 27.29
CA ASN A 731 61.45 31.12 28.05
C ASN A 731 60.96 31.22 29.51
N ARG A 732 59.66 31.01 29.74
CA ARG A 732 58.99 30.72 31.02
C ARG A 732 57.73 29.89 30.69
N SER A 733 57.75 28.59 30.97
CA SER A 733 57.49 27.92 32.26
C SER A 733 56.00 27.61 32.40
N ASN A 734 55.68 26.32 32.33
CA ASN A 734 54.43 25.70 32.76
C ASN A 734 53.97 26.35 34.07
N GLY A 735 52.78 26.93 34.05
CA GLY A 735 51.99 27.29 35.23
C GLY A 735 50.80 26.33 35.33
N PRO A 736 50.22 26.17 36.52
CA PRO A 736 49.44 24.99 36.89
C PRO A 736 48.12 24.92 36.10
N ILE A 737 47.93 23.79 35.42
CA ILE A 737 46.63 23.39 34.87
C ILE A 737 45.80 22.91 36.07
N PRO A 738 44.59 23.45 36.33
CA PRO A 738 43.69 22.85 37.30
C PRO A 738 43.28 21.48 36.77
N MET A 739 43.71 20.41 37.45
CA MET A 739 43.33 19.05 37.10
C MET A 739 41.94 18.76 37.67
N THR A 740 40.89 18.98 36.88
CA THR A 740 39.58 18.36 37.11
C THR A 740 39.45 17.18 36.16
N THR A 741 39.82 16.01 36.66
CA THR A 741 39.77 14.73 35.94
C THR A 741 38.32 14.33 35.65
N MET A 742 38.03 14.03 34.39
CA MET A 742 37.06 12.97 34.09
C MET A 742 37.61 11.69 34.70
N ALA A 743 36.79 10.98 35.47
CA ALA A 743 37.05 9.59 35.76
C ALA A 743 37.19 8.86 34.42
N SER A 744 38.34 8.22 34.17
CA SER A 744 38.52 7.39 32.98
C SER A 744 37.42 6.33 32.96
N MET A 745 36.63 6.28 31.88
CA MET A 745 35.79 5.13 31.59
C MET A 745 36.72 3.94 31.35
N THR A 746 36.86 3.05 32.33
CA THR A 746 37.54 1.76 32.14
C THR A 746 36.51 0.76 31.64
N GLY A 747 36.44 0.62 30.32
CA GLY A 747 35.50 -0.21 29.60
C GLY A 747 35.67 0.05 28.11
N ASN A 748 35.83 -1.02 27.32
CA ASN A 748 36.01 -0.94 25.88
C ASN A 748 34.72 -0.42 25.23
N THR A 749 34.71 0.84 24.77
CA THR A 749 33.53 1.49 24.18
C THR A 749 33.15 0.82 22.86
N GLU A 750 31.90 0.36 22.74
CA GLU A 750 31.36 -0.29 21.54
C GLU A 750 30.72 0.75 20.61
N ILE A 751 31.44 1.12 19.53
CA ILE A 751 31.03 2.17 18.59
C ILE A 751 30.43 1.56 17.32
N LEU A 752 29.19 1.93 16.99
CA LEU A 752 28.60 1.71 15.66
C LEU A 752 28.83 2.92 14.77
N VAL A 753 29.49 2.73 13.63
CA VAL A 753 29.77 3.80 12.66
C VAL A 753 28.89 3.64 11.43
N TRP A 754 28.14 4.68 11.06
CA TRP A 754 27.37 4.69 9.82
C TRP A 754 28.17 5.27 8.64
N THR A 755 28.43 4.45 7.63
CA THR A 755 29.41 4.74 6.56
C THR A 755 28.81 4.93 5.16
N TYR A 756 27.47 5.03 5.04
CA TYR A 756 26.78 5.00 3.73
C TYR A 756 27.28 6.03 2.71
N TYR A 757 27.52 7.28 3.13
CA TYR A 757 28.07 8.34 2.28
C TYR A 757 29.36 8.95 2.83
N ALA A 758 30.06 8.28 3.75
CA ALA A 758 31.33 8.77 4.29
C ALA A 758 32.50 8.61 3.30
N ASP A 759 33.47 9.55 3.30
CA ASP A 759 34.75 9.32 2.61
C ASP A 759 35.61 8.30 3.36
N MET A 760 35.47 7.05 2.95
CA MET A 760 36.25 5.92 3.47
C MET A 760 37.75 6.00 3.18
N SER A 761 38.21 6.95 2.36
CA SER A 761 39.61 7.08 1.96
C SER A 761 40.41 8.10 2.76
N THR A 762 39.77 9.14 3.28
CA THR A 762 40.45 10.25 3.98
C THR A 762 39.80 10.56 5.32
N GLU A 763 38.55 11.04 5.32
CA GLU A 763 37.89 11.61 6.50
C GLU A 763 37.53 10.56 7.54
N TYR A 764 36.97 9.42 7.12
CA TYR A 764 36.66 8.35 8.05
C TYR A 764 37.92 7.80 8.74
N PRO A 765 39.00 7.40 8.03
CA PRO A 765 40.25 7.02 8.67
C PRO A 765 40.83 8.10 9.60
N ASN A 766 40.73 9.38 9.24
CA ASN A 766 41.21 10.48 10.06
C ASN A 766 40.36 10.67 11.32
N THR A 767 39.05 10.53 11.24
CA THR A 767 38.14 10.57 12.40
C THR A 767 38.57 9.51 13.42
N LEU A 768 38.85 8.28 12.95
CA LEU A 768 39.32 7.21 13.83
C LEU A 768 40.71 7.47 14.41
N ASN A 769 41.64 7.97 13.59
CA ASN A 769 42.98 8.32 14.07
C ASN A 769 42.94 9.46 15.10
N ALA A 770 42.01 10.41 14.94
CA ALA A 770 41.78 11.51 15.88
C ALA A 770 41.28 10.96 17.23
N ILE A 771 40.28 10.06 17.21
CA ILE A 771 39.80 9.37 18.42
C ILE A 771 40.94 8.61 19.10
N SER A 772 41.67 7.78 18.35
CA SER A 772 42.80 6.97 18.82
C SER A 772 43.95 7.78 19.43
N GLN A 773 44.03 9.09 19.18
CA GLN A 773 45.11 9.91 19.71
C GLN A 773 45.03 10.09 21.24
N TYR A 774 43.80 10.14 21.79
CA TYR A 774 43.57 10.30 23.23
C TYR A 774 42.70 9.20 23.85
N TYR A 775 42.13 8.31 23.03
CA TYR A 775 41.30 7.22 23.50
C TYR A 775 41.47 5.97 22.63
N GLU A 776 42.08 4.91 23.18
CA GLU A 776 42.37 3.66 22.44
C GLU A 776 41.47 2.48 22.86
N ASP A 777 40.67 2.62 23.92
CA ASP A 777 39.85 1.53 24.49
C ASP A 777 38.46 1.45 23.85
N TYR A 778 38.39 1.14 22.56
CA TYR A 778 37.12 1.02 21.83
C TYR A 778 37.12 -0.09 20.75
N THR A 779 35.94 -0.67 20.48
CA THR A 779 35.65 -1.51 19.30
C THR A 779 34.82 -0.73 18.30
N ILE A 780 35.07 -0.96 17.00
CA ILE A 780 34.22 -0.43 15.92
C ILE A 780 33.46 -1.54 15.21
N THR A 781 32.18 -1.28 14.99
CA THR A 781 31.34 -1.96 14.00
C THR A 781 30.91 -0.96 12.92
N GLU A 782 31.13 -1.27 11.65
CA GLU A 782 30.69 -0.42 10.52
C GLU A 782 29.35 -0.90 9.96
N THR A 783 28.50 0.03 9.54
CA THR A 783 27.23 -0.29 8.88
C THR A 783 26.83 0.74 7.81
N ASP A 784 26.15 0.29 6.78
CA ASP A 784 25.55 1.11 5.71
C ASP A 784 24.02 0.87 5.60
N VAL A 785 23.41 0.32 6.66
CA VAL A 785 21.97 0.03 6.67
C VAL A 785 21.15 1.31 6.52
N THR A 786 19.96 1.16 5.96
CA THR A 786 18.92 2.21 5.93
C THR A 786 17.58 1.73 6.49
N ASP A 787 17.45 0.43 6.78
CA ASP A 787 16.29 -0.15 7.43
C ASP A 787 16.33 0.08 8.94
N ALA A 788 15.19 0.45 9.52
CA ALA A 788 15.10 0.81 10.94
C ALA A 788 15.23 -0.39 11.88
N SER A 789 14.69 -1.55 11.51
CA SER A 789 14.76 -2.76 12.34
C SER A 789 16.18 -3.32 12.35
N GLU A 790 16.88 -3.24 11.21
CA GLU A 790 18.30 -3.62 11.14
C GLU A 790 19.19 -2.66 11.95
N LEU A 791 18.92 -1.36 11.91
CA LEU A 791 19.65 -0.38 12.73
C LEU A 791 19.42 -0.64 14.23
N GLU A 792 18.18 -0.83 14.67
CA GLU A 792 17.85 -1.11 16.07
C GLU A 792 18.59 -2.35 16.58
N ALA A 793 18.63 -3.43 15.81
CA ALA A 793 19.34 -4.65 16.16
C ALA A 793 20.87 -4.43 16.27
N LEU A 794 21.44 -3.53 15.48
CA LEU A 794 22.86 -3.17 15.53
C LEU A 794 23.21 -2.24 16.68
N LEU A 795 22.26 -1.44 17.16
CA LEU A 795 22.45 -0.49 18.27
C LEU A 795 22.30 -1.14 19.66
N ALA A 796 21.71 -2.34 19.75
CA ALA A 796 21.33 -2.98 21.01
C ALA A 796 22.49 -3.26 21.99
N ASP A 797 23.74 -3.36 21.50
CA ASP A 797 24.95 -3.63 22.28
C ASP A 797 26.04 -2.58 22.05
N LYS A 798 25.63 -1.34 21.75
CA LYS A 798 26.54 -0.23 21.42
C LYS A 798 26.40 0.87 22.44
N ASP A 799 27.49 1.59 22.66
CA ASP A 799 27.57 2.75 23.55
C ASP A 799 27.50 4.05 22.74
N VAL A 800 28.04 4.04 21.52
CA VAL A 800 28.13 5.22 20.65
C VAL A 800 27.63 4.90 19.24
N PHE A 801 26.75 5.75 18.72
CA PHE A 801 26.41 5.81 17.30
C PHE A 801 27.11 7.02 16.66
N LEU A 802 28.16 6.74 15.89
CA LEU A 802 29.02 7.75 15.26
C LEU A 802 28.65 7.92 13.78
N LEU A 803 28.39 9.17 13.39
CA LEU A 803 28.21 9.58 12.00
C LEU A 803 29.39 10.48 11.59
N PRO A 804 30.39 9.93 10.88
CA PRO A 804 31.41 10.73 10.21
C PRO A 804 30.79 11.68 9.18
N GLU A 805 31.60 12.60 8.64
CA GLU A 805 31.16 13.49 7.56
C GLU A 805 30.53 12.68 6.41
N GLN A 806 29.42 13.21 5.88
CA GLN A 806 28.69 12.59 4.78
C GLN A 806 28.82 13.47 3.53
N GLU A 807 29.53 12.95 2.53
CA GLU A 807 29.91 13.64 1.28
C GLU A 807 28.78 13.74 0.26
N SER A 808 27.69 13.00 0.47
CA SER A 808 26.60 12.88 -0.49
C SER A 808 25.29 12.64 0.21
N GLY A 809 24.19 12.96 -0.47
CA GLY A 809 22.84 12.82 0.09
C GLY A 809 21.97 13.99 -0.33
N SER A 810 20.65 13.78 -0.27
CA SER A 810 19.69 14.88 -0.46
C SER A 810 18.99 15.15 0.86
N THR A 811 18.58 16.39 1.11
CA THR A 811 17.78 16.78 2.28
C THR A 811 16.61 15.80 2.52
N SER A 812 15.85 15.49 1.48
CA SER A 812 14.70 14.56 1.58
C SER A 812 15.10 13.11 1.87
N PHE A 813 16.31 12.69 1.48
CA PHE A 813 16.81 11.36 1.86
C PHE A 813 17.04 11.30 3.37
N TYR A 814 17.70 12.30 3.95
CA TYR A 814 17.98 12.36 5.38
C TYR A 814 16.73 12.59 6.24
N GLU A 815 15.76 13.40 5.78
CA GLU A 815 14.47 13.58 6.46
C GLU A 815 13.67 12.26 6.53
N ASN A 816 13.61 11.53 5.40
CA ASN A 816 12.94 10.24 5.35
C ASN A 816 13.66 9.20 6.22
N LEU A 817 15.00 9.23 6.23
CA LEU A 817 15.80 8.32 7.04
C LEU A 817 15.64 8.61 8.54
N GLY A 818 15.65 9.89 8.94
CA GLY A 818 15.36 10.30 10.32
C GLY A 818 13.97 9.88 10.77
N THR A 819 12.95 10.02 9.90
CA THR A 819 11.59 9.55 10.19
C THR A 819 11.54 8.03 10.36
N ALA A 820 12.26 7.28 9.52
CA ALA A 820 12.30 5.83 9.60
C ALA A 820 13.04 5.33 10.85
N TRP A 821 14.15 5.97 11.21
CA TRP A 821 15.00 5.60 12.35
C TRP A 821 14.53 6.14 13.69
N ALA A 822 13.48 6.97 13.70
CA ALA A 822 12.97 7.69 14.85
C ALA A 822 12.91 6.82 16.12
N SER A 823 12.20 5.69 16.04
CA SER A 823 12.02 4.77 17.17
C SER A 823 13.31 4.06 17.57
N ALA A 824 14.14 3.65 16.61
CA ALA A 824 15.39 2.93 16.90
C ALA A 824 16.39 3.84 17.63
N LEU A 825 16.51 5.09 17.18
CA LEU A 825 17.37 6.08 17.83
C LEU A 825 16.82 6.51 19.19
N GLU A 826 15.50 6.64 19.34
CA GLU A 826 14.87 6.98 20.62
C GLU A 826 15.13 5.86 21.65
N THR A 827 14.91 4.59 21.28
CA THR A 827 15.25 3.44 22.13
C THR A 827 16.74 3.45 22.52
N PHE A 828 17.63 3.69 21.57
CA PHE A 828 19.08 3.70 21.81
C PHE A 828 19.49 4.78 22.81
N VAL A 829 19.05 6.02 22.59
CA VAL A 829 19.43 7.15 23.45
C VAL A 829 18.75 7.05 24.82
N ASN A 830 17.49 6.62 24.89
CA ASN A 830 16.80 6.37 26.16
C ASN A 830 17.45 5.23 26.97
N GLY A 831 18.13 4.31 26.28
CA GLY A 831 18.96 3.25 26.86
C GLY A 831 20.33 3.70 27.35
N GLY A 832 20.69 4.98 27.21
CA GLY A 832 21.98 5.54 27.60
C GLY A 832 22.98 5.73 26.46
N GLY A 833 22.58 5.45 25.22
CA GLY A 833 23.46 5.57 24.05
C GLY A 833 23.80 7.01 23.68
N ASN A 834 25.02 7.21 23.18
CA ASN A 834 25.50 8.51 22.71
C ASN A 834 25.46 8.59 21.18
N ILE A 835 24.82 9.62 20.63
CA ILE A 835 24.88 9.95 19.20
C ILE A 835 25.96 11.03 19.00
N VAL A 836 26.94 10.74 18.15
CA VAL A 836 27.98 11.70 17.77
C VAL A 836 27.89 11.99 16.27
N LEU A 837 27.57 13.23 15.93
CA LEU A 837 27.50 13.72 14.55
C LEU A 837 28.69 14.63 14.25
N CYS A 838 29.52 14.25 13.27
CA CYS A 838 30.57 15.10 12.74
C CYS A 838 30.00 16.17 11.77
N GLY A 839 30.79 17.22 11.49
CA GLY A 839 30.43 18.31 10.60
C GLY A 839 30.01 17.79 9.23
N THR A 840 29.01 18.40 8.60
CA THR A 840 28.46 17.93 7.31
C THR A 840 27.88 19.07 6.47
N GLY A 841 28.13 19.03 5.16
CA GLY A 841 27.54 19.97 4.20
C GLY A 841 26.25 19.49 3.51
N THR A 842 25.82 18.24 3.73
CA THR A 842 24.82 17.55 2.88
C THR A 842 23.44 17.36 3.51
N GLY A 843 23.28 17.78 4.77
CA GLY A 843 22.00 17.75 5.49
C GLY A 843 21.84 16.58 6.46
N ALA A 844 22.89 15.84 6.79
CA ALA A 844 22.79 14.66 7.68
C ALA A 844 22.27 14.99 9.10
N HIS A 845 22.41 16.24 9.56
CA HIS A 845 21.78 16.72 10.81
C HIS A 845 20.26 16.52 10.85
N LEU A 846 19.58 16.44 9.69
CA LEU A 846 18.13 16.25 9.60
C LEU A 846 17.67 14.86 10.08
N ILE A 847 18.58 13.88 10.12
CA ILE A 847 18.29 12.55 10.72
C ILE A 847 17.86 12.71 12.18
N PHE A 848 18.42 13.68 12.89
CA PHE A 848 18.25 13.88 14.33
C PHE A 848 17.28 15.02 14.68
N SER A 849 16.47 15.45 13.70
CA SER A 849 15.52 16.57 13.87
C SER A 849 14.46 16.34 14.96
N GLN A 850 14.22 15.08 15.36
CA GLN A 850 13.36 14.74 16.50
C GLN A 850 14.00 15.06 17.86
N PHE A 851 15.32 15.09 17.93
CA PHE A 851 16.07 15.27 19.17
C PHE A 851 16.53 16.71 19.36
N ILE A 852 16.94 17.38 18.28
CA ILE A 852 17.48 18.73 18.33
C ILE A 852 17.11 19.51 17.08
N GLU A 853 16.66 20.75 17.26
CA GLU A 853 16.40 21.68 16.16
C GLU A 853 17.70 22.44 15.81
N MET A 854 18.36 22.03 14.74
CA MET A 854 19.61 22.65 14.28
C MET A 854 19.63 22.91 12.77
N SER A 855 20.39 23.92 12.35
CA SER A 855 20.59 24.27 10.94
C SER A 855 22.06 24.61 10.68
N ILE A 856 22.62 24.11 9.56
CA ILE A 856 23.97 24.48 9.11
C ILE A 856 23.95 25.90 8.53
N GLU A 857 24.84 26.77 9.00
CA GLU A 857 24.84 28.20 8.70
C GLU A 857 26.07 28.65 7.90
N ASP A 858 27.27 28.24 8.33
CA ASP A 858 28.53 28.71 7.74
C ASP A 858 29.63 27.64 7.85
N ILE A 859 30.73 27.85 7.14
CA ILE A 859 31.91 26.99 7.18
C ILE A 859 33.15 27.89 7.31
N ILE A 860 33.96 27.64 8.33
CA ILE A 860 35.17 28.43 8.63
C ILE A 860 36.44 27.56 8.62
N SER A 861 37.60 28.18 8.36
CA SER A 861 38.92 27.52 8.30
C SER A 861 40.01 28.47 8.83
N GLY A 862 40.59 28.14 9.98
CA GLY A 862 41.71 28.88 10.58
C GLY A 862 41.33 30.11 11.41
N GLU A 863 40.03 30.40 11.56
CA GLU A 863 39.51 31.40 12.48
C GLU A 863 39.59 30.94 13.95
N SER A 864 39.63 31.89 14.87
CA SER A 864 39.65 31.63 16.31
C SER A 864 38.24 31.46 16.87
N MET A 865 38.01 30.36 17.59
CA MET A 865 36.75 30.00 18.23
C MET A 865 36.89 30.06 19.76
N SER A 866 35.80 30.36 20.46
CA SER A 866 35.79 30.49 21.92
C SER A 866 35.30 29.19 22.56
N VAL A 867 36.06 28.67 23.53
CA VAL A 867 35.60 27.60 24.41
C VAL A 867 34.83 28.26 25.55
N LEU A 868 33.53 28.00 25.61
CA LEU A 868 32.62 28.68 26.55
C LEU A 868 32.71 28.14 27.96
N ASP A 869 33.00 26.85 28.09
CA ASP A 869 33.09 26.16 29.36
C ASP A 869 34.20 25.11 29.33
N ALA A 870 35.40 25.48 29.79
CA ALA A 870 36.54 24.55 29.87
C ALA A 870 36.32 23.40 30.88
N THR A 871 35.24 23.44 31.68
CA THR A 871 34.85 22.35 32.58
C THR A 871 33.84 21.39 31.95
N ASN A 872 33.28 21.73 30.78
CA ASN A 872 32.44 20.82 30.03
C ASN A 872 33.26 19.60 29.57
N PRO A 873 32.77 18.36 29.74
CA PRO A 873 33.49 17.16 29.35
C PRO A 873 33.98 17.14 27.91
N LEU A 874 33.26 17.78 26.97
CA LEU A 874 33.65 17.84 25.56
C LEU A 874 34.90 18.69 25.30
N THR A 875 35.18 19.66 26.17
CA THR A 875 36.23 20.66 25.98
C THR A 875 37.34 20.58 27.03
N LEU A 876 37.43 19.44 27.72
CA LEU A 876 38.52 19.17 28.64
C LEU A 876 39.87 19.21 27.92
N ASP A 877 40.87 19.73 28.64
CA ASP A 877 42.23 19.94 28.16
C ASP A 877 42.37 20.85 26.93
N LEU A 878 41.35 21.66 26.65
CA LEU A 878 41.40 22.73 25.66
C LEU A 878 41.73 24.07 26.29
N GLU A 879 42.46 24.89 25.53
CA GLU A 879 42.64 26.30 25.86
C GLU A 879 41.31 27.06 25.71
N SER A 880 41.16 28.18 26.44
CA SER A 880 39.97 29.06 26.34
C SER A 880 39.68 29.60 24.92
N THR A 881 40.60 29.40 23.98
CA THR A 881 40.49 29.80 22.60
C THR A 881 41.20 28.77 21.72
N ILE A 882 40.48 28.18 20.77
CA ILE A 882 40.99 27.19 19.82
C ILE A 882 40.88 27.72 18.39
N ILE A 883 41.47 27.00 17.43
CA ILE A 883 41.44 27.38 16.01
C ILE A 883 40.55 26.42 15.23
N ALA A 884 39.68 26.95 14.37
CA ALA A 884 38.86 26.16 13.46
C ALA A 884 39.76 25.39 12.48
N GLN A 885 39.54 24.08 12.36
CA GLN A 885 40.18 23.24 11.36
C GLN A 885 39.68 23.58 9.95
N ASP A 886 40.35 23.05 8.93
CA ASP A 886 39.90 23.22 7.55
C ASP A 886 38.48 22.65 7.42
N ALA A 887 37.52 23.50 7.04
CA ALA A 887 36.09 23.20 6.94
C ALA A 887 35.39 22.79 8.26
N THR A 888 35.44 23.68 9.26
CA THR A 888 34.57 23.58 10.44
C THR A 888 33.17 24.11 10.13
N PHE A 889 32.17 23.22 10.15
CA PHE A 889 30.76 23.50 9.94
C PHE A 889 30.14 24.11 11.20
N LEU A 890 29.53 25.28 11.04
CA LEU A 890 28.88 26.02 12.12
C LEU A 890 27.37 25.90 12.01
N VAL A 891 26.72 25.75 13.18
CA VAL A 891 25.27 25.58 13.26
C VAL A 891 24.60 26.67 14.08
N SER A 892 23.33 26.91 13.79
CA SER A 892 22.41 27.58 14.69
C SER A 892 21.48 26.55 15.33
N THR A 893 21.06 26.80 16.57
CA THR A 893 20.03 26.03 17.26
C THR A 893 19.10 26.98 18.00
N THR A 894 17.82 26.65 18.04
CA THR A 894 16.78 27.32 18.84
C THR A 894 16.42 26.52 20.09
N ASP A 895 17.07 25.38 20.29
CA ASP A 895 16.87 24.48 21.41
C ASP A 895 17.52 25.06 22.68
N GLU A 896 16.69 25.44 23.65
CA GLU A 896 17.16 26.05 24.91
C GLU A 896 17.89 25.04 25.82
N ASP A 897 17.70 23.73 25.58
CA ASP A 897 18.30 22.65 26.37
C ASP A 897 19.67 22.20 25.79
N ALA A 898 20.07 22.73 24.63
CA ALA A 898 21.38 22.47 24.05
C ALA A 898 22.50 23.23 24.79
N ILE A 899 23.52 22.50 25.23
CA ILE A 899 24.70 23.02 25.90
C ILE A 899 25.78 23.29 24.85
N VAL A 900 26.07 24.58 24.63
CA VAL A 900 27.11 25.02 23.69
C VAL A 900 28.48 24.99 24.36
N ALA A 901 29.41 24.19 23.83
CA ALA A 901 30.76 24.06 24.36
C ALA A 901 31.77 24.95 23.62
N VAL A 902 31.63 25.06 22.29
CA VAL A 902 32.50 25.90 21.44
C VAL A 902 31.67 26.74 20.48
N GLU A 903 31.95 28.05 20.42
CA GLU A 903 31.25 28.99 19.54
C GLU A 903 32.18 29.83 18.66
N TYR A 904 31.63 30.31 17.54
CA TYR A 904 32.18 31.35 16.70
C TYR A 904 31.14 32.45 16.50
N GLY A 905 31.28 33.55 17.24
CA GLY A 905 30.37 34.70 17.15
C GLY A 905 28.99 34.39 17.72
N SER A 906 28.02 34.04 16.87
CA SER A 906 26.67 33.61 17.28
C SER A 906 26.31 32.21 16.78
N TYR A 907 27.30 31.49 16.23
CA TYR A 907 27.14 30.15 15.69
C TYR A 907 27.93 29.16 16.53
N VAL A 908 27.49 27.91 16.52
CA VAL A 908 28.00 26.84 17.38
C VAL A 908 28.86 25.89 16.56
N ALA A 909 30.03 25.53 17.08
CA ALA A 909 30.92 24.54 16.49
C ALA A 909 30.85 23.19 17.23
N VAL A 910 30.61 23.21 18.55
CA VAL A 910 30.45 21.99 19.37
C VAL A 910 29.33 22.20 20.37
N LEU A 911 28.40 21.25 20.45
CA LEU A 911 27.33 21.22 21.45
C LEU A 911 27.02 19.80 21.91
N SER A 912 26.37 19.70 23.06
CA SER A 912 25.66 18.49 23.51
C SER A 912 24.23 18.81 23.89
N LYS A 913 23.39 17.79 23.91
CA LYS A 913 22.05 17.81 24.50
C LYS A 913 21.81 16.46 25.17
N ALA A 914 21.47 16.50 26.45
CA ALA A 914 20.99 15.33 27.16
C ALA A 914 19.59 14.95 26.67
N ILE A 915 19.37 13.66 26.44
CA ILE A 915 18.09 13.10 25.99
C ILE A 915 17.85 11.86 26.85
N ASP A 916 16.93 11.98 27.80
CA ASP A 916 16.68 10.97 28.82
C ASP A 916 18.00 10.49 29.48
N ASN A 917 18.40 9.23 29.24
CA ASN A 917 19.62 8.66 29.81
C ASN A 917 20.88 8.81 28.92
N GLY A 918 20.71 9.24 27.67
CA GLY A 918 21.78 9.32 26.67
C GLY A 918 22.03 10.76 26.20
N ASN A 919 22.83 10.91 25.14
CA ASN A 919 23.24 12.22 24.65
C ASN A 919 23.22 12.32 23.13
N PHE A 920 22.89 13.51 22.63
CA PHE A 920 23.24 13.93 21.28
C PHE A 920 24.40 14.92 21.34
N ILE A 921 25.44 14.67 20.54
CA ILE A 921 26.66 15.48 20.48
C ILE A 921 26.95 15.85 19.04
N TYR A 922 27.18 17.14 18.81
CA TYR A 922 27.59 17.65 17.52
C TYR A 922 29.03 18.16 17.57
N VAL A 923 29.85 17.69 16.64
CA VAL A 923 31.26 18.06 16.47
C VAL A 923 31.44 18.60 15.07
N GLY A 924 31.53 19.92 14.90
CA GLY A 924 31.48 20.59 13.59
C GLY A 924 32.65 20.32 12.62
N TYR A 925 33.59 19.44 12.94
CA TYR A 925 34.74 19.13 12.07
C TYR A 925 34.41 18.02 11.06
N ASP A 926 34.92 18.13 9.82
CA ASP A 926 34.80 17.09 8.79
C ASP A 926 35.86 15.98 8.89
N PHE A 927 36.95 16.25 9.61
CA PHE A 927 38.13 15.40 9.74
C PHE A 927 38.86 15.11 8.42
N TYR A 928 38.77 15.98 7.40
CA TYR A 928 39.65 15.88 6.22
C TYR A 928 41.13 16.04 6.64
N ALA A 929 41.35 16.87 7.65
CA ALA A 929 42.53 16.92 8.50
C ALA A 929 42.09 17.26 9.93
N TYR A 930 42.94 16.98 10.92
CA TYR A 930 42.67 17.32 12.31
C TYR A 930 43.95 17.76 13.03
N ASP A 931 43.78 18.56 14.09
CA ASP A 931 44.84 18.95 15.02
C ASP A 931 44.59 18.38 16.43
N ASP A 932 45.41 18.81 17.38
CA ASP A 932 45.36 18.39 18.79
C ASP A 932 43.98 18.67 19.43
N ASP A 933 43.43 19.86 19.17
CA ASP A 933 42.16 20.31 19.75
C ASP A 933 40.98 19.51 19.18
N ALA A 934 40.93 19.32 17.86
CA ALA A 934 39.89 18.52 17.22
C ALA A 934 39.95 17.04 17.66
N ALA A 935 41.15 16.49 17.83
CA ALA A 935 41.35 15.14 18.36
C ALA A 935 40.83 15.00 19.80
N LYS A 936 41.14 15.95 20.69
CA LYS A 936 40.59 15.95 22.06
C LYS A 936 39.07 16.01 22.06
N ILE A 937 38.47 16.88 21.26
CA ILE A 937 37.00 17.04 21.22
C ILE A 937 36.32 15.74 20.80
N ILE A 938 36.79 15.07 19.73
CA ILE A 938 36.15 13.84 19.26
C ILE A 938 36.42 12.67 20.21
N SER A 939 37.61 12.58 20.81
CA SER A 939 37.91 11.60 21.86
C SER A 939 37.02 11.81 23.09
N ASN A 940 36.79 13.05 23.50
CA ASN A 940 35.89 13.36 24.62
C ASN A 940 34.43 13.05 24.28
N ALA A 941 34.01 13.30 23.03
CA ALA A 941 32.65 13.04 22.57
C ALA A 941 32.30 11.54 22.61
N VAL A 942 33.22 10.65 22.22
CA VAL A 942 32.99 9.19 22.31
C VAL A 942 33.04 8.66 23.74
N GLN A 943 33.56 9.43 24.70
CA GLN A 943 33.63 9.11 26.14
C GLN A 943 32.56 9.85 26.96
N TYR A 944 31.64 10.57 26.32
CA TYR A 944 30.71 11.46 27.01
C TYR A 944 29.60 10.64 27.71
N GLY A 945 29.30 10.89 28.99
CA GLY A 945 28.11 10.34 29.64
C GLY A 945 28.17 8.90 30.18
N GLY A 946 29.36 8.34 30.44
CA GLY A 946 29.46 7.05 31.14
C GLY A 946 29.00 7.09 32.60
N SER A 947 28.37 6.02 33.08
CA SER A 947 28.29 5.71 34.53
C SER A 947 29.68 5.90 35.15
N PRO A 948 29.79 6.45 36.38
CA PRO A 948 31.09 6.57 37.04
C PRO A 948 31.78 5.21 37.07
N ALA A 949 32.97 5.09 36.49
CA ALA A 949 33.72 3.83 36.41
C ALA A 949 33.98 3.18 37.79
N TRP A 950 33.82 3.95 38.86
CA TRP A 950 33.92 3.48 40.23
C TRP A 950 32.65 2.84 40.79
N LEU A 951 31.52 2.83 40.07
CA LEU A 951 30.24 2.26 40.56
C LEU A 951 29.62 1.33 39.51
N ASP A 952 29.46 0.06 39.86
CA ASP A 952 28.87 -0.99 39.02
C ASP A 952 27.58 -1.55 39.65
N ILE A 953 26.61 -1.94 38.81
CA ILE A 953 25.31 -2.46 39.21
C ILE A 953 25.06 -3.78 38.47
N ASP A 954 24.89 -4.87 39.21
CA ASP A 954 24.80 -6.21 38.61
C ASP A 954 23.49 -6.48 37.84
N ILE A 955 22.39 -5.82 38.22
CA ILE A 955 21.07 -5.92 37.57
C ILE A 955 20.48 -4.51 37.42
N SER A 956 20.39 -4.05 36.18
CA SER A 956 19.91 -2.70 35.83
C SER A 956 18.42 -2.62 35.45
N SER A 957 17.71 -3.74 35.33
CA SER A 957 16.26 -3.74 35.10
C SER A 957 15.59 -5.05 35.52
N GLY A 958 14.28 -5.02 35.73
CA GLY A 958 13.54 -6.22 36.12
C GLY A 958 12.03 -6.06 36.19
N SER A 959 11.37 -7.17 36.48
CA SER A 959 9.93 -7.24 36.77
C SER A 959 9.70 -8.05 38.04
N ILE A 960 8.99 -7.46 39.00
CA ILE A 960 8.72 -8.05 40.31
C ILE A 960 7.22 -8.29 40.46
N ALA A 961 6.83 -9.55 40.63
CA ALA A 961 5.44 -9.91 40.90
C ALA A 961 4.97 -9.35 42.25
N ALA A 962 3.65 -9.22 42.42
CA ALA A 962 3.06 -8.71 43.65
C ALA A 962 3.51 -9.46 44.92
N GLY A 963 4.00 -8.73 45.91
CA GLY A 963 4.47 -9.24 47.20
C GLY A 963 5.85 -9.90 47.16
N GLU A 964 6.54 -9.86 46.02
CA GLU A 964 7.91 -10.35 45.87
C GLU A 964 8.92 -9.18 45.93
N SER A 965 10.20 -9.53 46.06
CA SER A 965 11.32 -8.59 46.10
C SER A 965 12.50 -9.10 45.30
N GLN A 966 13.36 -8.20 44.84
CA GLN A 966 14.59 -8.49 44.13
C GLN A 966 15.77 -7.80 44.82
N GLU A 967 16.84 -8.56 45.06
CA GLU A 967 18.12 -8.04 45.56
C GLU A 967 19.03 -7.70 44.39
N ILE A 968 19.71 -6.56 44.49
CA ILE A 968 20.60 -5.97 43.48
C ILE A 968 21.92 -5.65 44.19
N VAL A 969 23.04 -6.05 43.60
CA VAL A 969 24.37 -5.78 44.13
C VAL A 969 24.94 -4.53 43.47
N VAL A 970 25.35 -3.58 44.30
CA VAL A 970 26.02 -2.35 43.90
C VAL A 970 27.46 -2.41 44.37
N VAL A 971 28.41 -2.32 43.45
CA VAL A 971 29.86 -2.44 43.70
C VAL A 971 30.52 -1.08 43.52
N ALA A 972 31.22 -0.60 44.54
CA ALA A 972 32.12 0.56 44.44
C ALA A 972 33.58 0.11 44.29
N ASP A 973 34.33 0.69 43.36
CA ASP A 973 35.73 0.40 43.08
C ASP A 973 36.60 1.68 43.13
N ALA A 974 37.56 1.71 44.05
CA ALA A 974 38.48 2.81 44.25
C ALA A 974 39.87 2.59 43.60
N ALA A 975 40.02 1.62 42.70
CA ALA A 975 41.31 1.25 42.09
C ALA A 975 42.10 2.43 41.50
N ASP A 976 41.41 3.30 40.76
CA ASP A 976 42.01 4.43 40.03
C ASP A 976 41.54 5.80 40.57
N LEU A 977 40.98 5.83 41.79
CA LEU A 977 40.46 7.05 42.39
C LEU A 977 41.49 7.77 43.26
N TYR A 978 41.55 9.09 43.09
CA TYR A 978 42.27 9.99 43.99
C TYR A 978 41.54 10.13 45.33
N GLY A 979 42.28 10.52 46.38
CA GLY A 979 41.69 10.82 47.67
C GLY A 979 40.63 11.94 47.57
N GLY A 980 39.42 11.68 48.04
CA GLY A 980 38.29 12.61 47.88
C GLY A 980 36.94 12.00 48.22
N THR A 981 35.90 12.82 48.16
CA THR A 981 34.50 12.40 48.31
C THR A 981 33.86 12.39 46.92
N TYR A 982 33.26 11.26 46.54
CA TYR A 982 32.53 11.04 45.30
C TYR A 982 31.06 10.79 45.64
N THR A 983 30.14 11.46 44.95
CA THR A 983 28.70 11.32 45.17
C THR A 983 27.96 11.16 43.86
N VAL A 984 27.03 10.21 43.80
CA VAL A 984 26.15 10.01 42.65
C VAL A 984 24.79 9.51 43.11
N ASP A 985 23.72 9.82 42.38
CA ASP A 985 22.39 9.23 42.63
C ASP A 985 22.21 7.99 41.77
N ILE A 986 21.82 6.87 42.36
CA ILE A 986 21.28 5.73 41.60
C ILE A 986 19.78 6.00 41.40
N VAL A 987 19.33 6.13 40.16
CA VAL A 987 17.94 6.44 39.82
C VAL A 987 17.21 5.15 39.51
N VAL A 988 16.10 4.89 40.19
CA VAL A 988 15.22 3.74 39.96
C VAL A 988 13.91 4.22 39.39
N GLU A 989 13.69 3.96 38.11
CA GLU A 989 12.45 4.25 37.42
C GLU A 989 11.52 3.05 37.47
N SER A 990 10.21 3.29 37.61
CA SER A 990 9.24 2.20 37.72
C SER A 990 7.85 2.55 37.20
N ASN A 991 7.02 1.53 36.99
CA ASN A 991 5.60 1.71 36.64
C ASN A 991 4.68 1.95 37.87
N ASP A 992 5.22 2.27 39.06
CA ASP A 992 4.43 2.77 40.20
C ASP A 992 3.97 4.24 39.95
N PRO A 993 2.66 4.54 39.96
CA PRO A 993 2.12 5.88 39.71
C PRO A 993 2.61 6.95 40.69
N GLU A 994 2.72 6.56 41.95
CA GLU A 994 2.99 7.50 43.04
C GLU A 994 4.50 7.70 43.19
N ASN A 995 5.32 6.73 42.75
CA ASN A 995 6.77 6.77 42.79
C ASN A 995 7.39 6.30 41.44
N PRO A 996 7.18 7.06 40.34
CA PRO A 996 7.69 6.68 39.03
C PRO A 996 9.22 6.74 38.94
N SER A 997 9.87 7.49 39.82
CA SER A 997 11.32 7.60 39.93
C SER A 997 11.71 7.77 41.41
N ILE A 998 12.71 7.01 41.85
CA ILE A 998 13.31 7.07 43.19
C ILE A 998 14.81 7.26 43.04
N ASN A 999 15.34 8.36 43.54
CA ASN A 999 16.79 8.60 43.62
C ASN A 999 17.35 8.02 44.92
N ILE A 1000 18.44 7.26 44.82
CA ILE A 1000 19.14 6.60 45.91
C ILE A 1000 20.56 7.15 45.96
N PRO A 1001 20.86 8.10 46.85
CA PRO A 1001 22.18 8.69 46.92
C PRO A 1001 23.25 7.65 47.31
N TYR A 1002 24.36 7.61 46.57
CA TYR A 1002 25.57 6.87 46.89
C TYR A 1002 26.71 7.84 47.21
N THR A 1003 27.33 7.70 48.38
CA THR A 1003 28.54 8.47 48.77
C THR A 1003 29.74 7.53 48.93
N LEU A 1004 30.81 7.76 48.17
CA LEU A 1004 32.09 7.06 48.30
C LEU A 1004 33.16 8.03 48.82
N GLU A 1005 33.74 7.76 49.98
CA GLU A 1005 34.92 8.46 50.49
C GLU A 1005 36.17 7.63 50.19
N VAL A 1006 37.05 8.16 49.35
CA VAL A 1006 38.35 7.55 49.03
C VAL A 1006 39.45 8.22 49.84
N THR A 1007 40.23 7.41 50.55
CA THR A 1007 41.47 7.87 51.18
C THR A 1007 42.64 7.58 50.24
N GLY A 1008 43.19 8.63 49.63
CA GLY A 1008 44.38 8.54 48.80
C GLY A 1008 45.67 8.38 49.64
N ALA A 1009 46.79 8.09 48.97
CA ALA A 1009 48.10 8.03 49.61
C ALA A 1009 49.15 8.77 48.75
N PRO A 1010 49.92 9.72 49.30
CA PRO A 1010 51.03 10.34 48.57
C PRO A 1010 52.16 9.34 48.40
N ASN A 1011 52.87 9.39 47.26
CA ASN A 1011 54.00 8.51 46.96
C ASN A 1011 55.13 9.31 46.30
N ILE A 1012 56.24 9.49 47.01
CA ILE A 1012 57.40 10.25 46.51
C ILE A 1012 58.32 9.38 45.68
N GLU A 1013 58.65 9.85 44.47
CA GLU A 1013 59.65 9.19 43.61
C GLU A 1013 60.73 10.19 43.18
N LEU A 1014 61.97 9.69 43.08
CA LEU A 1014 63.13 10.44 42.62
C LEU A 1014 63.65 9.82 41.33
N ASP A 1015 64.11 10.67 40.41
CA ASP A 1015 64.77 10.22 39.19
C ASP A 1015 66.17 9.61 39.44
N THR A 1016 66.82 9.97 40.55
CA THR A 1016 68.11 9.42 41.00
C THR A 1016 68.27 9.43 42.52
N ASP A 1017 69.00 8.46 43.06
CA ASP A 1017 69.40 8.37 44.48
C ASP A 1017 70.86 8.83 44.73
N GLU A 1018 71.61 9.20 43.69
CA GLU A 1018 72.98 9.71 43.76
C GLU A 1018 73.24 10.84 42.75
N ILE A 1019 74.03 11.83 43.17
CA ILE A 1019 74.56 12.91 42.33
C ILE A 1019 76.06 13.06 42.54
N ASP A 1020 76.81 12.96 41.45
CA ASP A 1020 78.26 13.19 41.43
C ASP A 1020 78.61 14.46 40.62
N PHE A 1021 79.04 15.49 41.33
CA PHE A 1021 79.56 16.71 40.73
C PHE A 1021 80.96 16.44 40.18
N VAL A 1022 81.17 16.78 38.91
CA VAL A 1022 82.51 16.80 38.30
C VAL A 1022 83.46 17.74 39.06
N ASP A 1023 84.77 17.56 38.89
CA ASP A 1023 85.81 18.37 39.53
C ASP A 1023 85.51 19.88 39.45
N ALA A 1024 85.26 20.50 40.61
CA ALA A 1024 84.97 21.92 40.76
C ALA A 1024 86.20 22.67 41.28
N TYR A 1025 86.32 23.95 40.93
CA TYR A 1025 87.36 24.79 41.53
C TYR A 1025 86.88 25.39 42.85
N VAL A 1026 87.80 25.51 43.81
CA VAL A 1026 87.51 26.17 45.09
C VAL A 1026 86.96 27.59 44.88
N ASN A 1027 85.86 27.93 45.55
CA ASN A 1027 85.07 29.16 45.43
C ASN A 1027 84.33 29.37 44.09
N ILE A 1028 84.10 28.32 43.29
CA ILE A 1028 83.26 28.37 42.08
C ILE A 1028 82.06 27.44 42.26
N GLU A 1029 80.86 27.97 42.06
CA GLU A 1029 79.62 27.20 42.16
C GLU A 1029 79.39 26.29 40.93
N ASN A 1030 78.83 25.10 41.17
CA ASN A 1030 78.28 24.22 40.14
C ASN A 1030 76.86 23.81 40.55
N HIS A 1031 76.00 23.55 39.56
CA HIS A 1031 74.60 23.17 39.79
C HIS A 1031 74.27 21.87 39.05
N LEU A 1032 73.50 21.00 39.70
CA LEU A 1032 72.83 19.83 39.12
C LEU A 1032 71.39 19.80 39.63
N THR A 1033 70.48 19.12 38.94
CA THR A 1033 69.08 19.01 39.34
C THR A 1033 68.72 17.56 39.67
N ILE A 1034 67.70 17.40 40.52
CA ILE A 1034 66.94 16.15 40.67
C ILE A 1034 65.47 16.43 40.38
N ASN A 1035 64.78 15.46 39.81
CA ASN A 1035 63.34 15.53 39.65
C ASN A 1035 62.65 14.76 40.78
N ILE A 1036 61.75 15.44 41.48
CA ILE A 1036 60.91 14.85 42.52
C ILE A 1036 59.49 14.79 41.98
N SER A 1037 58.88 13.60 41.94
CA SER A 1037 57.51 13.38 41.44
C SER A 1037 56.61 12.78 42.51
N ASN A 1038 55.31 13.09 42.44
CA ASN A 1038 54.28 12.42 43.23
C ASN A 1038 53.55 11.38 42.37
N ASN A 1039 53.90 10.10 42.53
CA ASN A 1039 53.22 8.99 41.85
C ASN A 1039 52.09 8.40 42.70
N GLY A 1040 51.63 9.13 43.71
CA GLY A 1040 50.58 8.73 44.65
C GLY A 1040 49.21 9.26 44.23
N THR A 1041 48.20 8.96 45.05
CA THR A 1041 46.80 9.35 44.83
C THR A 1041 46.32 10.44 45.78
N ASP A 1042 47.23 11.07 46.54
CA ASP A 1042 46.98 12.22 47.41
C ASP A 1042 48.16 13.20 47.34
N GLN A 1043 47.97 14.44 47.81
CA GLN A 1043 48.98 15.49 47.78
C GLN A 1043 50.23 15.12 48.57
N LEU A 1044 51.38 15.17 47.91
CA LEU A 1044 52.69 14.92 48.51
C LEU A 1044 53.26 16.24 49.04
N ASP A 1045 53.35 16.37 50.36
CA ASP A 1045 54.00 17.49 51.04
C ASP A 1045 55.46 17.14 51.33
N VAL A 1046 56.40 17.78 50.63
CA VAL A 1046 57.82 17.77 51.00
C VAL A 1046 58.05 18.83 52.06
N THR A 1047 58.21 18.38 53.30
CA THR A 1047 58.24 19.24 54.50
C THR A 1047 59.63 19.75 54.86
N ALA A 1048 60.69 19.12 54.34
CA ALA A 1048 62.06 19.62 54.44
C ALA A 1048 62.98 18.94 53.43
N ILE A 1049 63.92 19.69 52.86
CA ILE A 1049 65.11 19.18 52.19
C ILE A 1049 66.32 19.68 52.97
N ASN A 1050 67.04 18.77 53.62
CA ASN A 1050 68.15 19.09 54.51
C ASN A 1050 69.47 18.58 53.95
N SER A 1051 70.46 19.47 53.84
CA SER A 1051 71.86 19.11 53.62
C SER A 1051 72.61 19.21 54.95
N SER A 1052 73.40 18.20 55.30
CA SER A 1052 74.21 18.23 56.55
C SER A 1052 75.58 18.88 56.37
N ASN A 1053 75.93 19.29 55.14
CA ASN A 1053 77.15 20.00 54.79
C ASN A 1053 76.85 21.30 54.04
N GLU A 1054 77.29 22.44 54.57
CA GLU A 1054 77.06 23.79 54.00
C GLU A 1054 77.64 23.99 52.58
N VAL A 1055 78.51 23.08 52.14
CA VAL A 1055 79.09 23.06 50.78
C VAL A 1055 78.06 22.65 49.71
N PHE A 1056 76.98 21.95 50.09
CA PHE A 1056 75.84 21.63 49.22
C PHE A 1056 74.59 22.35 49.71
N THR A 1057 73.94 23.11 48.83
CA THR A 1057 72.69 23.86 49.13
C THR A 1057 71.62 23.58 48.08
N THR A 1058 70.34 23.77 48.42
CA THR A 1058 69.22 23.61 47.49
C THR A 1058 68.47 24.92 47.30
N ASP A 1059 67.83 25.10 46.15
CA ASP A 1059 66.97 26.26 45.85
C ASP A 1059 65.59 26.15 46.52
N LEU A 1060 65.06 24.93 46.63
CA LEU A 1060 63.82 24.61 47.31
C LEU A 1060 64.09 23.81 48.59
N THR A 1061 63.34 24.14 49.64
CA THR A 1061 63.41 23.43 50.93
C THR A 1061 62.08 22.80 51.33
N THR A 1062 60.96 23.26 50.76
CA THR A 1062 59.60 22.76 51.00
C THR A 1062 58.72 23.07 49.81
N PHE A 1063 57.80 22.16 49.45
CA PHE A 1063 56.76 22.35 48.44
C PHE A 1063 55.72 21.24 48.57
N SER A 1064 54.60 21.38 47.86
CA SER A 1064 53.57 20.35 47.74
C SER A 1064 53.45 19.97 46.27
N LEU A 1065 53.26 18.69 45.97
CA LEU A 1065 53.00 18.17 44.63
C LEU A 1065 51.64 17.49 44.63
N ASP A 1066 50.76 17.93 43.74
CA ASP A 1066 49.52 17.21 43.48
C ASP A 1066 49.84 15.86 42.78
N PRO A 1067 48.93 14.87 42.81
CA PRO A 1067 49.14 13.61 42.11
C PRO A 1067 49.60 13.80 40.65
N SER A 1068 50.57 13.00 40.22
CA SER A 1068 51.24 13.07 38.90
C SER A 1068 52.07 14.34 38.64
N GLU A 1069 52.16 15.28 39.57
CA GLU A 1069 53.03 16.45 39.45
C GLU A 1069 54.50 16.08 39.71
N SER A 1070 55.41 16.82 39.06
CA SER A 1070 56.85 16.74 39.34
C SER A 1070 57.49 18.10 39.35
N ILE A 1071 58.58 18.23 40.10
CA ILE A 1071 59.36 19.47 40.22
C ILE A 1071 60.86 19.20 40.22
N GLU A 1072 61.60 20.04 39.51
CA GLU A 1072 63.05 20.04 39.55
C GLU A 1072 63.56 20.82 40.77
N VAL A 1073 64.40 20.16 41.59
CA VAL A 1073 65.14 20.79 42.68
C VAL A 1073 66.59 20.97 42.27
N THR A 1074 67.09 22.21 42.32
CA THR A 1074 68.48 22.54 41.97
C THR A 1074 69.39 22.40 43.19
N ILE A 1075 70.42 21.57 43.08
CA ILE A 1075 71.46 21.39 44.10
C ILE A 1075 72.72 22.11 43.65
N THR A 1076 73.22 22.99 44.52
CA THR A 1076 74.40 23.83 44.31
C THR A 1076 75.57 23.34 45.15
N TYR A 1077 76.71 23.05 44.50
CA TYR A 1077 77.98 22.68 45.11
C TYR A 1077 78.97 23.84 45.08
N LEU A 1078 79.36 24.36 46.25
CA LEU A 1078 80.29 25.49 46.41
C LEU A 1078 81.42 25.13 47.41
N PRO A 1079 82.52 24.51 46.95
CA PRO A 1079 83.59 24.08 47.85
C PRO A 1079 84.53 25.23 48.25
N GLU A 1080 84.78 25.39 49.55
CA GLU A 1080 85.73 26.38 50.09
C GLU A 1080 87.16 25.82 50.32
N SER A 1081 87.35 24.50 50.16
CA SER A 1081 88.65 23.84 50.33
C SER A 1081 88.83 22.66 49.38
N VAL A 1082 90.07 22.43 48.94
CA VAL A 1082 90.48 21.31 48.09
C VAL A 1082 90.20 19.97 48.77
N GLY A 1083 89.70 19.00 48.01
CA GLY A 1083 89.41 17.64 48.45
C GLY A 1083 88.02 17.16 48.03
N THR A 1084 87.76 15.87 48.25
CA THR A 1084 86.44 15.28 48.02
C THR A 1084 85.50 15.62 49.17
N HIS A 1085 84.34 16.17 48.83
CA HIS A 1085 83.23 16.42 49.72
C HIS A 1085 82.12 15.41 49.39
N SER A 1086 81.62 14.70 50.39
CA SER A 1086 80.55 13.73 50.23
C SER A 1086 79.55 13.91 51.36
N GLU A 1087 78.26 13.85 51.06
CA GLU A 1087 77.18 14.08 52.02
C GLU A 1087 75.89 13.33 51.63
N GLN A 1088 74.90 13.30 52.52
CA GLN A 1088 73.54 12.84 52.24
C GLN A 1088 72.57 14.03 52.30
N LEU A 1089 71.79 14.22 51.22
CA LEU A 1089 70.65 15.11 51.20
C LEU A 1089 69.42 14.32 51.68
N THR A 1090 68.78 14.77 52.75
CA THR A 1090 67.59 14.11 53.32
C THR A 1090 66.34 14.88 52.92
N ILE A 1091 65.42 14.21 52.25
CA ILE A 1091 64.10 14.73 51.82
C ILE A 1091 63.05 14.11 52.74
N LEU A 1092 62.30 14.94 53.47
CA LEU A 1092 61.22 14.51 54.36
C LEU A 1092 59.87 14.82 53.73
N SER A 1093 58.98 13.82 53.66
CA SER A 1093 57.65 13.98 53.07
C SER A 1093 56.54 13.39 53.96
N ASN A 1094 55.28 13.63 53.57
CA ASN A 1094 54.10 12.99 54.16
C ASN A 1094 53.78 11.60 53.56
N ASP A 1095 54.63 11.09 52.65
CA ASP A 1095 54.54 9.71 52.17
C ASP A 1095 54.75 8.73 53.34
N ALA A 1096 53.75 7.90 53.62
CA ALA A 1096 53.82 6.95 54.72
C ALA A 1096 54.71 5.74 54.43
N GLY A 1097 54.91 5.39 53.15
CA GLY A 1097 55.81 4.34 52.68
C GLY A 1097 57.26 4.79 52.76
N ASP A 1098 57.53 6.00 52.27
CA ASP A 1098 58.87 6.59 52.21
C ASP A 1098 58.93 8.01 52.83
N PRO A 1099 58.74 8.15 54.15
CA PRO A 1099 58.70 9.46 54.83
C PRO A 1099 60.05 10.19 54.86
N GLU A 1100 61.13 9.47 54.54
CA GLU A 1100 62.50 9.98 54.48
C GLU A 1100 63.25 9.33 53.30
N LEU A 1101 63.54 10.11 52.27
CA LEU A 1101 64.40 9.71 51.15
C LEU A 1101 65.79 10.35 51.27
N ILE A 1102 66.81 9.61 50.81
CA ILE A 1102 68.20 10.00 50.91
C ILE A 1102 68.81 10.04 49.52
N VAL A 1103 69.39 11.19 49.14
CA VAL A 1103 70.20 11.33 47.92
C VAL A 1103 71.66 11.49 48.31
N ALA A 1104 72.54 10.61 47.81
CA ALA A 1104 73.97 10.71 48.03
C ALA A 1104 74.57 11.82 47.15
N LEU A 1105 75.29 12.78 47.75
CA LEU A 1105 75.95 13.87 47.04
C LEU A 1105 77.47 13.69 47.14
N THR A 1106 78.16 13.69 46.00
CA THR A 1106 79.63 13.74 45.95
C THR A 1106 80.12 14.86 45.05
N GLY A 1107 81.24 15.46 45.41
CA GLY A 1107 81.92 16.43 44.57
C GLY A 1107 83.39 16.54 44.95
N ASN A 1108 84.26 16.79 43.99
CA ASN A 1108 85.69 16.94 44.24
C ASN A 1108 86.16 18.37 43.93
N ALA A 1109 86.81 19.00 44.90
CA ALA A 1109 87.31 20.36 44.77
C ALA A 1109 88.81 20.37 44.47
N VAL A 1110 89.23 21.08 43.42
CA VAL A 1110 90.63 21.25 43.02
C VAL A 1110 91.03 22.73 43.05
N GLU A 1111 92.33 23.03 43.15
CA GLU A 1111 92.79 24.42 43.06
C GLU A 1111 92.56 24.98 41.66
N PRO A 1112 92.12 26.25 41.52
CA PRO A 1112 92.07 26.89 40.22
C PRO A 1112 93.48 27.00 39.64
N PRO A 1113 93.67 26.80 38.32
CA PRO A 1113 94.98 26.96 37.70
C PRO A 1113 95.48 28.41 37.85
N VAL A 1114 96.70 28.61 38.37
CA VAL A 1114 97.33 29.92 38.51
C VAL A 1114 98.41 30.07 37.44
N ILE A 1115 98.20 30.98 36.49
CA ILE A 1115 99.19 31.24 35.43
C ILE A 1115 100.35 32.12 35.94
N SER A 1116 101.58 31.73 35.63
CA SER A 1116 102.77 32.57 35.75
C SER A 1116 103.55 32.56 34.43
N VAL A 1117 104.20 33.69 34.10
CA VAL A 1117 104.89 33.88 32.82
C VAL A 1117 106.29 34.47 33.06
N SER A 1118 107.33 33.82 32.55
CA SER A 1118 108.73 34.22 32.74
C SER A 1118 109.56 34.17 31.43
N PRO A 1119 110.45 35.13 31.15
CA PRO A 1119 110.64 36.36 31.92
C PRO A 1119 109.41 37.28 31.76
N GLU A 1120 109.08 38.02 32.81
CA GLU A 1120 107.94 38.96 32.82
C GLU A 1120 108.08 40.09 31.75
N SER A 1121 109.26 40.27 31.17
CA SER A 1121 109.48 41.11 29.99
C SER A 1121 110.69 40.65 29.16
N ILE A 1122 110.67 40.97 27.87
CA ILE A 1122 111.77 40.70 26.93
C ILE A 1122 112.19 42.03 26.29
N SER A 1123 113.50 42.25 26.13
CA SER A 1123 114.06 43.41 25.42
C SER A 1123 115.32 43.03 24.65
N ASP A 1124 115.50 43.59 23.45
CA ASP A 1124 116.68 43.38 22.60
C ASP A 1124 117.21 44.69 22.01
N ASP A 1125 118.54 44.75 21.81
CA ASP A 1125 119.22 45.74 20.98
C ASP A 1125 119.94 45.00 19.84
N LEU A 1126 119.45 45.16 18.61
CA LEU A 1126 119.96 44.45 17.44
C LEU A 1126 120.43 45.40 16.34
N TYR A 1127 121.50 45.04 15.64
CA TYR A 1127 121.89 45.74 14.42
C TYR A 1127 121.02 45.32 13.23
N THR A 1128 120.93 46.19 12.22
CA THR A 1128 120.13 45.92 11.01
C THR A 1128 120.58 44.63 10.32
N GLY A 1129 119.71 43.63 10.33
CA GLY A 1129 119.95 42.31 9.73
C GLY A 1129 120.14 41.16 10.74
N GLU A 1130 120.20 41.46 12.04
CA GLU A 1130 120.24 40.44 13.10
C GLU A 1130 118.84 40.08 13.62
N SER A 1131 118.72 38.89 14.22
CA SER A 1131 117.52 38.40 14.90
C SER A 1131 117.89 37.77 16.23
N SER A 1132 117.14 38.10 17.29
CA SER A 1132 117.13 37.38 18.57
C SER A 1132 115.90 36.47 18.63
N ASN A 1133 115.98 35.41 19.44
CA ASN A 1133 114.83 34.62 19.86
C ASN A 1133 114.89 34.50 21.38
N HIS A 1134 113.78 34.79 22.05
CA HIS A 1134 113.61 34.55 23.47
C HIS A 1134 112.57 33.46 23.67
N ALA A 1135 112.83 32.57 24.62
CA ALA A 1135 111.81 31.66 25.10
C ALA A 1135 111.03 32.36 26.21
N ILE A 1136 109.70 32.31 26.15
CA ILE A 1136 108.82 32.61 27.27
C ILE A 1136 108.37 31.26 27.83
N GLU A 1137 108.54 31.07 29.12
CA GLU A 1137 108.00 29.97 29.88
C GLU A 1137 106.65 30.42 30.46
N ILE A 1138 105.60 29.65 30.16
CA ILE A 1138 104.28 29.81 30.77
C ILE A 1138 104.10 28.60 31.67
N ASP A 1139 104.05 28.85 32.98
CA ASP A 1139 103.83 27.83 33.98
C ASP A 1139 102.42 27.97 34.57
N ASN A 1140 101.78 26.84 34.82
CA ASN A 1140 100.60 26.74 35.69
C ASN A 1140 101.13 26.35 37.07
N THR A 1141 101.28 27.33 37.97
CA THR A 1141 101.94 27.20 39.28
C THR A 1141 100.98 26.91 40.41
#